data_AF-A0A5B0W2P5-F1
#
_entry.id   AF-A0A5B0W2P5-F1
#
_cell.length_a   1.000
_cell.length_b   1.000
_cell.length_c   1.000
_cell.angle_alpha   90.00
_cell.angle_beta   90.00
_cell.angle_gamma   90.00
#
_symmetry.space_group_name_H-M   'P 1'
#
loop_
_entity.id
_entity.type
_entity.pdbx_description
1 polymer ?
#
loop_
_entity_poly.entity_id
_entity_poly.type
_entity_poly.pdbx_seq_one_letter_code
_entity_poly.pdbx_strand_id
1 'polypeptide(L)'
;MIKKQHIISDRLSQMYYFGVEPYELRKCLQECKIKLIMAGAKADNLPQGQERTLQFLRKLPPKAKLIVSDWFHEHLEFSEFREPENVLGELLDIIECNSKNTSLCNTLWREVLAFYVSSDCPEIITQFLNGEEIELSQDDILVPESLGINVTEEDIEQCLSIISRGNEIPANGRIIPLFIGGLIDVFKGAGATDSIWRKKLSEHSLPLAQKLGNLITQFETNCYPQDASYIAVKQATPVVLSEITDTKDEIVFIGKVSALLSSGAFFVTPISLLNNGDLQDLSGGQAKVLFPHNGEAVGFLNSFSKHVTRGEMAIWKARYQPSDKSAQYIITDYLSRVYPVVESPHPSSEPDAVRDWLLTCYQPQNDTPVIFQLSDGLSLRLPGDLPDPKKYDFDRPLESYWQVHQTVLGSHALRVVTELPLVSEKYDCAEASTWIKRLLKRTDSAKHFPEFNKAQLQNLTHFIAEYESDNEKSYLRAVSHLEQIADTRSFLNDTTQQLLALPEVEAQINGEKQEILARYESEQNHIKQSIAVLSEKKIQLENEIADQRKKLKKETERINKALRQQENELDQRIKKTFEAASQAGMETLAQTALLRAIIKNETAQEQPVQQILKSEPVAESVNSGLSLIMTNDLTRKHQLLLAIEKQALATGLSESLLSSLIATANITPIVGLMGRQTKQTIASLAGLLAGSVWGEVSVHSDHFSFNDLMNSPALVRSPDDTHTMTLGDFLTQQQAAGLASVVELRGFNRTPPETLLPELRECLFRTPSSAACSWTDRRQTLRHLPIRYPILFVLTFTAGKSTFPLQAPLAHQLPIFLAENIWSDELLSEKNTGVTASRIIPELWQAMYADSHQSELQACEPWEPLKTALLPLLSDEKAQAVARLAYGVGRRTEQDIATMSASLAPELVPYIQEITTGESASVLEHLFQL
;
A
#
# COMPACT_ATOMS: atom_id res chain seq x y z
N MET A 1 30.67 -10.47 18.25
CA MET A 1 30.66 -9.17 18.96
C MET A 1 29.41 -8.32 18.70
N ILE A 2 28.79 -8.34 17.51
CA ILE A 2 27.62 -7.50 17.18
C ILE A 2 26.35 -7.86 18.00
N LYS A 3 26.09 -9.15 18.27
CA LYS A 3 24.94 -9.62 19.06
C LYS A 3 24.88 -9.05 20.49
N LYS A 4 26.00 -9.01 21.22
CA LYS A 4 26.06 -8.48 22.60
C LYS A 4 25.75 -6.97 22.68
N GLN A 5 26.26 -6.17 21.74
CA GLN A 5 26.00 -4.71 21.73
C GLN A 5 24.52 -4.36 21.57
N HIS A 6 23.75 -5.18 20.83
CA HIS A 6 22.32 -4.92 20.61
C HIS A 6 21.51 -5.17 21.90
N ILE A 7 21.76 -6.30 22.57
CA ILE A 7 21.12 -6.68 23.84
C ILE A 7 21.37 -5.63 24.92
N ILE A 8 22.62 -5.15 25.03
CA ILE A 8 23.02 -4.07 25.94
C ILE A 8 22.19 -2.80 25.67
N SER A 9 22.06 -2.44 24.40
CA SER A 9 21.39 -1.21 24.00
C SER A 9 19.87 -1.25 24.27
N ASP A 10 19.29 -2.45 24.22
CA ASP A 10 17.86 -2.65 24.42
C ASP A 10 17.50 -2.72 25.91
N ARG A 11 18.26 -3.43 26.75
CA ARG A 11 18.03 -3.47 28.22
C ARG A 11 18.21 -2.10 28.89
N LEU A 12 19.23 -1.32 28.50
CA LEU A 12 19.39 0.06 28.98
C LEU A 12 18.23 0.97 28.58
N SER A 13 17.59 0.71 27.43
CA SER A 13 16.45 1.52 26.99
C SER A 13 15.17 1.14 27.67
N GLN A 14 14.97 -0.15 27.94
CA GLN A 14 13.86 -0.63 28.75
C GLN A 14 13.94 -0.03 30.16
N MET A 15 15.13 0.04 30.76
CA MET A 15 15.34 0.72 32.04
C MET A 15 14.92 2.20 32.01
N TYR A 16 15.36 2.98 31.01
CA TYR A 16 14.96 4.40 30.90
C TYR A 16 13.51 4.60 30.48
N TYR A 17 12.90 3.64 29.77
CA TYR A 17 11.53 3.75 29.27
C TYR A 17 10.49 3.36 30.32
N PHE A 18 10.74 2.30 31.09
CA PHE A 18 9.81 1.80 32.11
C PHE A 18 10.15 2.29 33.51
N GLY A 19 11.42 2.60 33.80
CA GLY A 19 11.88 3.00 35.13
C GLY A 19 11.85 4.51 35.41
N VAL A 20 11.67 5.36 34.39
CA VAL A 20 11.66 6.83 34.52
C VAL A 20 10.37 7.41 33.94
N GLU A 21 9.74 8.34 34.66
CA GLU A 21 8.56 9.02 34.14
C GLU A 21 8.94 10.04 33.03
N PRO A 22 8.10 10.24 32.00
CA PRO A 22 8.44 11.10 30.86
C PRO A 22 8.71 12.58 31.21
N TYR A 23 8.25 13.04 32.37
CA TYR A 23 8.56 14.40 32.86
C TYR A 23 9.91 14.46 33.59
N GLU A 24 10.31 13.40 34.30
CA GLU A 24 11.59 13.29 35.01
C GLU A 24 12.75 13.28 34.00
N LEU A 25 12.60 12.52 32.91
CA LEU A 25 13.58 12.44 31.83
C LEU A 25 13.78 13.78 31.10
N ARG A 26 12.69 14.52 30.88
CA ARG A 26 12.73 15.86 30.26
C ARG A 26 13.42 16.88 31.17
N LYS A 27 13.12 16.83 32.48
CA LYS A 27 13.72 17.72 33.47
C LYS A 27 15.22 17.46 33.63
N CYS A 28 15.63 16.19 33.71
CA CYS A 28 17.03 15.77 33.72
C CYS A 28 17.82 16.37 32.55
N LEU A 29 17.33 16.18 31.32
CA LEU A 29 18.04 16.64 30.12
C LEU A 29 18.07 18.16 29.99
N GLN A 30 17.05 18.87 30.48
CA GLN A 30 17.04 20.33 30.52
C GLN A 30 18.06 20.88 31.53
N GLU A 31 18.12 20.32 32.73
CA GLU A 31 19.00 20.79 33.81
C GLU A 31 20.46 20.38 33.58
N CYS A 32 20.70 19.20 33.03
CA CYS A 32 22.03 18.69 32.73
C CYS A 32 22.59 19.19 31.38
N LYS A 33 21.81 19.92 30.55
CA LYS A 33 22.18 20.30 29.18
C LYS A 33 23.60 20.86 29.07
N ILE A 34 23.93 21.87 29.88
CA ILE A 34 25.24 22.54 29.85
C ILE A 34 26.36 21.57 30.26
N LYS A 35 26.14 20.79 31.32
CA LYS A 35 27.11 19.81 31.82
C LYS A 35 27.35 18.67 30.81
N LEU A 36 26.31 18.23 30.10
CA LEU A 36 26.39 17.20 29.06
C LEU A 36 27.19 17.66 27.83
N ILE A 37 27.00 18.92 27.39
CA ILE A 37 27.79 19.52 26.31
C ILE A 37 29.27 19.60 26.72
N MET A 38 29.56 20.06 27.95
CA MET A 38 30.93 20.11 28.48
C MET A 38 31.59 18.73 28.61
N ALA A 39 30.81 17.67 28.82
CA ALA A 39 31.28 16.28 28.86
C ALA A 39 31.36 15.60 27.49
N GLY A 40 31.14 16.33 26.40
CA GLY A 40 31.32 15.85 25.02
C GLY A 40 30.07 15.22 24.38
N ALA A 41 28.88 15.38 24.96
CA ALA A 41 27.62 14.95 24.34
C ALA A 41 27.17 15.95 23.26
N LYS A 42 26.66 15.46 22.13
CA LYS A 42 26.06 16.28 21.05
C LYS A 42 24.65 16.76 21.44
N ALA A 43 24.55 17.62 22.46
CA ALA A 43 23.30 18.04 23.08
C ALA A 43 22.85 19.48 22.71
N ASP A 44 23.35 20.03 21.59
CA ASP A 44 23.05 21.41 21.16
C ASP A 44 21.54 21.66 21.04
N ASN A 45 20.83 20.67 20.47
CA ASN A 45 19.38 20.56 20.47
C ASN A 45 18.97 19.33 21.28
N LEU A 46 18.17 19.52 22.33
CA LEU A 46 17.62 18.39 23.09
C LEU A 46 16.66 17.60 22.20
N PRO A 47 16.73 16.26 22.19
CA PRO A 47 15.85 15.43 21.38
C PRO A 47 14.38 15.64 21.78
N GLN A 48 13.50 15.77 20.79
CA GLN A 48 12.06 15.85 20.97
C GLN A 48 11.43 14.49 20.62
N GLY A 49 10.65 13.93 21.55
CA GLY A 49 10.01 12.61 21.43
C GLY A 49 10.76 11.49 22.18
N GLN A 50 10.03 10.55 22.78
CA GLN A 50 10.58 9.50 23.66
C GLN A 50 11.65 8.63 22.98
N GLU A 51 11.42 8.16 21.76
CA GLU A 51 12.36 7.30 21.04
C GLU A 51 13.69 8.00 20.73
N ARG A 52 13.62 9.27 20.30
CA ARG A 52 14.82 10.09 20.03
C ARG A 52 15.60 10.38 21.31
N THR A 53 14.90 10.55 22.43
CA THR A 53 15.51 10.72 23.75
C THR A 53 16.21 9.45 24.22
N LEU A 54 15.61 8.28 24.06
CA LEU A 54 16.24 6.99 24.40
C LEU A 54 17.46 6.72 23.52
N GLN A 55 17.38 6.98 22.22
CA GLN A 55 18.52 6.87 21.31
C GLN A 55 19.67 7.83 21.67
N PHE A 56 19.34 9.03 22.15
CA PHE A 56 20.33 9.99 22.64
C PHE A 56 21.04 9.48 23.90
N LEU A 57 20.29 8.95 24.88
CA LEU A 57 20.85 8.38 26.12
C LEU A 57 21.74 7.16 25.84
N ARG A 58 21.38 6.30 24.87
CA ARG A 58 22.22 5.18 24.40
C ARG A 58 23.59 5.64 23.93
N LYS A 59 23.66 6.77 23.20
CA LYS A 59 24.86 7.28 22.52
C LYS A 59 25.69 8.24 23.38
N LEU A 60 25.35 8.44 24.65
CA LEU A 60 26.09 9.33 25.54
C LEU A 60 27.51 8.78 25.83
N PRO A 61 28.54 9.64 25.81
CA PRO A 61 29.88 9.26 26.25
C PRO A 61 29.89 8.96 27.76
N PRO A 62 30.82 8.12 28.25
CA PRO A 62 30.81 7.61 29.63
C PRO A 62 30.85 8.72 30.69
N LYS A 63 31.58 9.82 30.44
CA LYS A 63 31.62 10.99 31.33
C LYS A 63 30.27 11.73 31.38
N ALA A 64 29.49 11.69 30.31
CA ALA A 64 28.16 12.29 30.25
C ALA A 64 27.08 11.37 30.84
N LYS A 65 27.27 10.05 30.81
CA LYS A 65 26.40 9.08 31.49
C LYS A 65 26.42 9.26 33.02
N LEU A 66 27.60 9.53 33.60
CA LEU A 66 27.74 9.83 35.02
C LEU A 66 26.91 11.06 35.44
N ILE A 67 26.91 12.12 34.64
CA ILE A 67 26.14 13.34 34.92
C ILE A 67 24.62 13.08 34.95
N VAL A 68 24.14 12.17 34.09
CA VAL A 68 22.72 11.76 34.08
C VAL A 68 22.41 10.90 35.31
N SER A 69 23.32 9.99 35.67
CA SER A 69 23.21 9.14 36.86
C SER A 69 23.16 9.99 38.14
N ASP A 70 24.10 10.92 38.32
CA ASP A 70 24.19 11.81 39.47
C ASP A 70 22.90 12.64 39.64
N TRP A 71 22.31 13.10 38.52
CA TRP A 71 21.05 13.83 38.56
C TRP A 71 19.89 12.97 39.05
N PHE A 72 19.77 11.73 38.55
CA PHE A 72 18.73 10.80 39.00
C PHE A 72 18.91 10.41 40.47
N HIS A 73 20.15 10.30 40.96
CA HIS A 73 20.45 10.04 42.37
C HIS A 73 19.98 11.21 43.26
N GLU A 74 20.24 12.45 42.84
CA GLU A 74 19.93 13.64 43.63
C GLU A 74 18.44 14.05 43.61
N HIS A 75 17.70 13.67 42.56
CA HIS A 75 16.36 14.23 42.29
C HIS A 75 15.21 13.21 42.32
N LEU A 76 15.49 11.90 42.45
CA LEU A 76 14.46 10.86 42.55
C LEU A 76 14.39 10.25 43.96
N GLU A 77 13.18 10.04 44.46
CA GLU A 77 12.92 9.24 45.66
C GLU A 77 12.72 7.77 45.26
N PHE A 78 13.49 6.87 45.87
CA PHE A 78 13.40 5.42 45.69
C PHE A 78 12.85 4.77 46.97
N SER A 79 11.83 3.91 46.83
CA SER A 79 11.25 3.12 47.93
C SER A 79 12.15 1.97 48.40
N GLU A 80 11.89 1.41 49.58
CA GLU A 80 12.70 0.35 50.24
C GLU A 80 13.15 -0.77 49.28
N PHE A 81 14.45 -1.09 49.33
CA PHE A 81 15.12 -2.00 48.40
C PHE A 81 14.80 -3.47 48.71
N ARG A 82 14.27 -4.20 47.72
CA ARG A 82 14.28 -5.66 47.70
C ARG A 82 15.66 -6.18 47.27
N GLU A 83 15.99 -7.43 47.59
CA GLU A 83 17.26 -8.02 47.15
C GLU A 83 17.35 -8.03 45.61
N PRO A 84 18.51 -7.67 45.02
CA PRO A 84 18.65 -7.48 43.57
C PRO A 84 18.40 -8.77 42.77
N GLU A 85 18.64 -9.94 43.38
CA GLU A 85 18.36 -11.25 42.79
C GLU A 85 16.85 -11.49 42.62
N ASN A 86 16.05 -11.13 43.62
CA ASN A 86 14.60 -11.27 43.57
C ASN A 86 13.96 -10.29 42.57
N VAL A 87 14.48 -9.07 42.47
CA VAL A 87 14.02 -8.05 41.50
C VAL A 87 14.31 -8.51 40.06
N LEU A 88 15.49 -9.07 39.81
CA LEU A 88 15.84 -9.60 38.49
C LEU A 88 15.07 -10.88 38.15
N GLY A 89 14.86 -11.78 39.11
CA GLY A 89 14.06 -12.99 38.93
C GLY A 89 12.62 -12.68 38.54
N GLU A 90 11.94 -11.81 39.30
CA GLU A 90 10.57 -11.38 38.97
C GLU A 90 10.50 -10.65 37.61
N LEU A 91 11.53 -9.87 37.26
CA LEU A 91 11.58 -9.15 35.99
C LEU A 91 11.81 -10.09 34.79
N LEU A 92 12.66 -11.11 34.94
CA LEU A 92 12.89 -12.13 33.92
C LEU A 92 11.63 -13.00 33.72
N ASP A 93 10.97 -13.43 34.80
CA ASP A 93 9.72 -14.19 34.75
C ASP A 93 8.61 -13.40 34.03
N ILE A 94 8.50 -12.09 34.28
CA ILE A 94 7.52 -11.21 33.60
C ILE A 94 7.83 -11.09 32.10
N ILE A 95 9.11 -11.04 31.72
CA ILE A 95 9.57 -10.96 30.32
C ILE A 95 9.30 -12.29 29.60
N GLU A 96 9.52 -13.43 30.24
CA GLU A 96 9.29 -14.76 29.65
C GLU A 96 7.81 -15.15 29.57
N CYS A 97 7.00 -14.78 30.57
CA CYS A 97 5.58 -15.17 30.63
C CYS A 97 4.61 -14.20 29.91
N ASN A 98 5.10 -13.13 29.25
CA ASN A 98 4.26 -12.14 28.55
C ASN A 98 3.11 -11.57 29.42
N SER A 99 3.36 -11.33 30.71
CA SER A 99 2.31 -10.89 31.64
C SER A 99 1.97 -9.40 31.46
N LYS A 100 0.67 -9.07 31.38
CA LYS A 100 0.16 -7.69 31.10
C LYS A 100 0.22 -6.73 32.29
N ASN A 101 1.00 -7.02 33.33
CA ASN A 101 1.06 -6.19 34.54
C ASN A 101 2.04 -5.03 34.39
N THR A 102 1.65 -4.02 33.59
CA THR A 102 2.47 -2.84 33.28
C THR A 102 2.90 -2.06 34.53
N SER A 103 2.08 -2.02 35.59
CA SER A 103 2.40 -1.31 36.81
C SER A 103 3.53 -1.97 37.62
N LEU A 104 3.53 -3.31 37.72
CA LEU A 104 4.58 -4.07 38.41
C LEU A 104 5.90 -4.05 37.64
N CYS A 105 5.83 -4.11 36.31
CA CYS A 105 6.98 -3.99 35.44
C CYS A 105 7.68 -2.61 35.60
N ASN A 106 6.90 -1.52 35.63
CA ASN A 106 7.44 -0.17 35.83
C ASN A 106 8.10 -0.02 37.22
N THR A 107 7.50 -0.58 38.27
CA THR A 107 8.09 -0.53 39.62
C THR A 107 9.41 -1.31 39.69
N LEU A 108 9.49 -2.50 39.07
CA LEU A 108 10.71 -3.30 39.04
C LEU A 108 11.83 -2.62 38.22
N TRP A 109 11.51 -2.01 37.07
CA TRP A 109 12.49 -1.23 36.31
C TRP A 109 12.94 0.05 37.04
N ARG A 110 12.08 0.65 37.88
CA ARG A 110 12.45 1.78 38.73
C ARG A 110 13.38 1.35 39.87
N GLU A 111 13.22 0.13 40.40
CA GLU A 111 14.16 -0.48 41.36
C GLU A 111 15.52 -0.78 40.69
N VAL A 112 15.53 -1.32 39.45
CA VAL A 112 16.77 -1.53 38.67
C VAL A 112 17.49 -0.20 38.40
N LEU A 113 16.76 0.87 38.09
CA LEU A 113 17.33 2.21 37.96
C LEU A 113 17.95 2.71 39.27
N ALA A 114 17.30 2.45 40.41
CA ALA A 114 17.81 2.81 41.73
C ALA A 114 19.16 2.13 42.02
N PHE A 115 19.28 0.84 41.69
CA PHE A 115 20.54 0.10 41.80
C PHE A 115 21.60 0.55 40.80
N TYR A 116 21.22 0.96 39.59
CA TYR A 116 22.17 1.47 38.60
C TYR A 116 22.78 2.82 38.98
N VAL A 117 22.01 3.62 39.71
CA VAL A 117 22.35 5.00 40.06
C VAL A 117 23.00 5.11 41.45
N SER A 118 22.92 4.06 42.28
CA SER A 118 23.58 4.01 43.58
C SER A 118 25.11 3.90 43.46
N SER A 119 25.83 4.38 44.49
CA SER A 119 27.29 4.39 44.53
C SER A 119 27.93 2.99 44.56
N ASP A 120 27.20 1.98 45.04
CA ASP A 120 27.59 0.56 45.06
C ASP A 120 26.58 -0.24 44.22
N CYS A 121 26.67 -0.12 42.89
CA CYS A 121 25.82 -0.88 41.97
C CYS A 121 26.16 -2.38 42.08
N PRO A 122 25.20 -3.26 42.42
CA PRO A 122 25.44 -4.70 42.50
C PRO A 122 25.93 -5.25 41.15
N GLU A 123 26.98 -6.09 41.18
CA GLU A 123 27.61 -6.62 39.96
C GLU A 123 26.60 -7.33 39.06
N ILE A 124 25.62 -8.02 39.66
CA ILE A 124 24.55 -8.73 38.97
C ILE A 124 23.65 -7.82 38.11
N ILE A 125 23.38 -6.59 38.58
CA ILE A 125 22.60 -5.59 37.83
C ILE A 125 23.42 -5.04 36.65
N THR A 126 24.73 -4.87 36.84
CA THR A 126 25.61 -4.43 35.76
C THR A 126 25.75 -5.49 34.67
N GLN A 127 25.88 -6.76 35.04
CA GLN A 127 25.90 -7.90 34.12
C GLN A 127 24.56 -8.02 33.36
N PHE A 128 23.43 -7.83 34.05
CA PHE A 128 22.10 -7.78 33.42
C PHE A 128 22.01 -6.71 32.34
N LEU A 129 22.33 -5.46 32.67
CA LEU A 129 22.25 -4.35 31.74
C LEU A 129 23.29 -4.49 30.60
N ASN A 130 24.39 -5.20 30.85
CA ASN A 130 25.41 -5.53 29.87
C ASN A 130 25.08 -6.74 28.97
N GLY A 131 23.86 -7.30 29.09
CA GLY A 131 23.44 -8.41 28.24
C GLY A 131 24.26 -9.69 28.47
N GLU A 132 24.88 -9.82 29.63
CA GLU A 132 25.62 -11.01 30.04
C GLU A 132 24.63 -12.04 30.61
N GLU A 133 24.97 -13.33 30.46
CA GLU A 133 24.21 -14.42 31.09
C GLU A 133 24.42 -14.30 32.59
N ILE A 134 23.32 -14.14 33.32
CA ILE A 134 23.33 -14.08 34.77
C ILE A 134 22.90 -15.45 35.25
N GLU A 135 23.83 -16.16 35.86
CA GLU A 135 23.49 -17.26 36.74
C GLU A 135 23.00 -16.61 38.04
N LEU A 136 21.69 -16.37 38.12
CA LEU A 136 21.08 -16.10 39.43
C LEU A 136 21.37 -17.35 40.25
N SER A 137 21.92 -17.17 41.46
CA SER A 137 22.09 -18.24 42.44
C SER A 137 20.71 -18.75 42.85
N GLN A 138 20.04 -19.48 41.97
CA GLN A 138 19.28 -20.62 42.44
C GLN A 138 20.33 -21.51 43.06
N ASP A 139 20.16 -21.81 44.35
CA ASP A 139 20.77 -23.00 44.91
C ASP A 139 20.66 -24.13 43.86
N ASP A 140 21.85 -24.58 43.44
CA ASP A 140 22.15 -25.59 42.43
C ASP A 140 21.52 -25.41 41.04
N ILE A 141 22.36 -25.18 40.03
CA ILE A 141 22.66 -26.18 38.98
C ILE A 141 23.88 -25.70 38.19
N LEU A 142 25.03 -26.29 38.53
CA LEU A 142 26.18 -26.42 37.65
C LEU A 142 25.81 -27.27 36.43
N VAL A 143 26.10 -26.77 35.22
CA VAL A 143 26.34 -27.64 34.06
C VAL A 143 27.79 -27.52 33.64
N PRO A 144 28.63 -28.53 33.90
CA PRO A 144 29.82 -28.78 33.11
C PRO A 144 29.53 -29.73 31.94
N GLU A 145 30.42 -29.60 30.97
CA GLU A 145 30.63 -30.36 29.74
C GLU A 145 30.24 -31.85 29.73
N SER A 146 29.80 -32.26 28.54
CA SER A 146 29.69 -33.61 28.00
C SER A 146 30.35 -34.77 28.77
N LEU A 147 29.50 -35.77 29.06
CA LEU A 147 29.75 -37.18 29.41
C LEU A 147 30.26 -37.48 30.84
N GLY A 148 29.32 -37.46 31.80
CA GLY A 148 29.39 -38.24 33.04
C GLY A 148 28.11 -38.11 33.86
N ILE A 149 27.29 -39.16 33.96
CA ILE A 149 26.19 -39.21 34.93
C ILE A 149 26.82 -39.29 36.32
N ASN A 150 26.74 -38.20 37.10
CA ASN A 150 27.04 -38.20 38.53
C ASN A 150 25.82 -37.72 39.31
N VAL A 151 25.45 -38.53 40.30
CA VAL A 151 24.27 -38.38 41.14
C VAL A 151 24.73 -37.97 42.54
N THR A 152 24.03 -37.03 43.17
CA THR A 152 24.46 -36.27 44.34
C THR A 152 24.06 -36.94 45.66
N GLU A 153 24.40 -36.32 46.79
CA GLU A 153 24.16 -36.84 48.15
C GLU A 153 22.65 -36.92 48.52
N GLU A 154 21.78 -36.92 47.51
CA GLU A 154 20.33 -36.81 47.60
C GLU A 154 19.55 -37.37 46.39
N ASP A 155 20.13 -38.21 45.50
CA ASP A 155 19.42 -39.48 45.18
C ASP A 155 19.41 -40.43 46.38
N ILE A 156 19.81 -39.90 47.54
CA ILE A 156 19.88 -40.40 48.90
C ILE A 156 18.66 -39.96 49.75
N GLU A 157 17.99 -38.85 49.42
CA GLU A 157 16.54 -38.75 49.63
C GLU A 157 15.80 -39.44 48.47
N GLN A 158 16.48 -40.40 47.81
CA GLN A 158 15.88 -41.63 47.33
C GLN A 158 14.61 -41.86 48.10
N CYS A 159 13.48 -41.85 47.43
CA CYS A 159 12.33 -42.50 48.00
C CYS A 159 11.77 -41.90 49.31
N LEU A 160 12.40 -40.93 49.99
CA LEU A 160 11.90 -40.36 51.27
C LEU A 160 10.48 -39.83 51.09
N SER A 161 10.10 -39.59 49.84
CA SER A 161 8.80 -39.15 49.42
C SER A 161 8.09 -40.02 48.37
N ILE A 162 8.65 -41.15 47.87
CA ILE A 162 7.78 -42.15 47.20
C ILE A 162 6.66 -42.58 48.18
N ILE A 163 6.96 -42.39 49.47
CA ILE A 163 6.25 -42.83 50.64
C ILE A 163 6.15 -41.64 51.62
N SER A 164 5.50 -40.53 51.27
CA SER A 164 4.69 -39.87 52.33
C SER A 164 3.31 -40.55 52.45
N ARG A 165 3.09 -41.63 51.69
CA ARG A 165 2.12 -42.70 51.95
C ARG A 165 2.77 -44.09 51.84
N GLY A 166 2.87 -44.77 53.00
CA GLY A 166 3.56 -46.04 53.37
C GLY A 166 3.84 -47.06 52.25
N ASN A 167 5.06 -47.57 52.02
CA ASN A 167 5.95 -48.24 52.99
C ASN A 167 7.43 -48.24 52.57
N GLU A 168 8.31 -48.32 53.57
CA GLU A 168 9.78 -48.38 53.51
C GLU A 168 10.37 -49.30 52.42
N ILE A 169 11.34 -48.77 51.66
CA ILE A 169 12.23 -49.57 50.80
C ILE A 169 13.68 -49.23 51.17
N PRO A 170 14.56 -50.23 51.41
CA PRO A 170 15.94 -50.00 51.80
C PRO A 170 16.81 -49.54 50.64
N ALA A 171 17.72 -48.62 50.97
CA ALA A 171 18.70 -48.00 50.08
C ALA A 171 19.67 -49.04 49.50
N ASN A 172 19.47 -49.41 48.23
CA ASN A 172 20.56 -49.78 47.33
C ASN A 172 20.03 -49.97 45.90
N GLY A 173 20.27 -48.96 45.07
CA GLY A 173 20.06 -49.05 43.63
C GLY A 173 19.92 -47.67 43.01
N ARG A 174 20.85 -47.31 42.12
CA ARG A 174 20.76 -46.11 41.27
C ARG A 174 19.66 -46.27 40.21
N ILE A 175 18.41 -46.45 40.64
CA ILE A 175 17.27 -46.80 39.77
C ILE A 175 16.82 -45.60 38.94
N ILE A 176 16.82 -44.40 39.52
CA ILE A 176 16.39 -43.16 38.85
C ILE A 176 17.34 -42.77 37.71
N PRO A 177 18.67 -42.78 37.90
CA PRO A 177 19.61 -42.55 36.80
C PRO A 177 19.46 -43.55 35.66
N LEU A 178 19.18 -44.82 35.97
CA LEU A 178 18.92 -45.86 34.96
C LEU A 178 17.62 -45.58 34.19
N PHE A 179 16.57 -45.12 34.86
CA PHE A 179 15.29 -44.75 34.25
C PHE A 179 15.42 -43.52 33.33
N ILE A 180 16.11 -42.47 33.80
CA ILE A 180 16.36 -41.26 33.00
C ILE A 180 17.21 -41.59 31.77
N GLY A 181 18.27 -42.40 31.94
CA GLY A 181 19.09 -42.87 30.82
C GLY A 181 18.26 -43.64 29.78
N GLY A 182 17.32 -44.46 30.22
CA GLY A 182 16.41 -45.20 29.34
C GLY A 182 15.39 -44.31 28.60
N LEU A 183 14.89 -43.24 29.22
CA LEU A 183 14.02 -42.27 28.54
C LEU A 183 14.80 -41.47 27.49
N ILE A 184 16.03 -41.05 27.79
CA ILE A 184 16.88 -40.32 26.85
C ILE A 184 17.19 -41.18 25.60
N ASP A 185 17.42 -42.48 25.77
CA ASP A 185 17.60 -43.41 24.65
C ASP A 185 16.34 -43.49 23.76
N VAL A 186 15.14 -43.56 24.37
CA VAL A 186 13.86 -43.55 23.63
C VAL A 186 13.65 -42.23 22.88
N PHE A 187 13.97 -41.08 23.49
CA PHE A 187 13.90 -39.79 22.81
C PHE A 187 14.87 -39.66 21.64
N LYS A 188 16.01 -40.36 21.68
CA LYS A 188 16.99 -40.41 20.59
C LYS A 188 16.65 -41.44 19.51
N GLY A 189 15.49 -42.10 19.59
CA GLY A 189 15.01 -43.05 18.59
C GLY A 189 15.65 -44.43 18.64
N ALA A 190 16.38 -44.77 19.71
CA ALA A 190 16.84 -46.13 19.94
C ALA A 190 15.66 -46.97 20.44
N GLY A 191 15.23 -47.94 19.63
CA GLY A 191 14.19 -48.89 20.03
C GLY A 191 14.58 -49.58 21.33
N ALA A 192 13.69 -49.65 22.30
CA ALA A 192 14.07 -49.97 23.66
C ALA A 192 14.24 -51.48 23.91
N THR A 193 14.20 -52.31 22.88
CA THR A 193 14.85 -53.64 22.90
C THR A 193 16.38 -53.55 22.89
N ASP A 194 16.95 -52.46 22.37
CA ASP A 194 18.40 -52.22 22.28
C ASP A 194 18.96 -51.31 23.38
N SER A 195 18.09 -50.71 24.21
CA SER A 195 18.54 -49.85 25.31
C SER A 195 19.19 -50.68 26.43
N ILE A 196 20.50 -50.46 26.62
CA ILE A 196 21.32 -51.05 27.69
C ILE A 196 20.76 -50.69 29.08
N TRP A 197 20.11 -49.53 29.21
CA TRP A 197 19.55 -49.04 30.47
C TRP A 197 18.26 -49.74 30.86
N ARG A 198 17.40 -50.04 29.87
CA ARG A 198 16.16 -50.79 30.11
C ARG A 198 16.43 -52.23 30.55
N LYS A 199 17.41 -52.89 29.94
CA LYS A 199 17.81 -54.26 30.33
C LYS A 199 18.29 -54.31 31.79
N LYS A 200 19.04 -53.29 32.21
CA LYS A 200 19.48 -53.12 33.61
C LYS A 200 18.32 -52.81 34.57
N LEU A 201 17.25 -52.16 34.14
CA LEU A 201 16.05 -51.91 34.94
C LEU A 201 15.15 -53.15 35.07
N SER A 202 15.01 -53.94 34.00
CA SER A 202 14.23 -55.17 34.00
C SER A 202 14.88 -56.30 34.79
N GLU A 203 16.21 -56.36 34.83
CA GLU A 203 16.99 -57.35 35.59
C GLU A 203 17.24 -56.93 37.05
N HIS A 204 16.79 -55.74 37.46
CA HIS A 204 16.99 -55.24 38.81
C HIS A 204 16.10 -55.98 39.82
N SER A 205 16.62 -56.23 41.02
CA SER A 205 15.95 -56.98 42.10
C SER A 205 14.75 -56.26 42.74
N LEU A 206 14.50 -54.99 42.40
CA LEU A 206 13.47 -54.15 43.03
C LEU A 206 12.24 -54.02 42.11
N PRO A 207 11.02 -54.29 42.60
CA PRO A 207 9.81 -54.27 41.76
C PRO A 207 9.49 -52.88 41.19
N LEU A 208 9.94 -51.83 41.85
CA LEU A 208 9.81 -50.45 41.35
C LEU A 208 10.68 -50.21 40.10
N ALA A 209 11.91 -50.74 40.06
CA ALA A 209 12.79 -50.62 38.90
C ALA A 209 12.23 -51.36 37.69
N GLN A 210 11.62 -52.52 37.90
CA GLN A 210 10.93 -53.27 36.85
C GLN A 210 9.67 -52.53 36.36
N LYS A 211 8.90 -51.90 37.27
CA LYS A 211 7.78 -51.02 36.89
C LYS A 211 8.24 -49.81 36.08
N LEU A 212 9.37 -49.21 36.42
CA LEU A 212 9.96 -48.09 35.69
C LEU A 212 10.48 -48.52 34.30
N GLY A 213 11.09 -49.71 34.20
CA GLY A 213 11.42 -50.31 32.89
C GLY A 213 10.16 -50.57 32.03
N ASN A 214 9.07 -51.03 32.64
CA ASN A 214 7.77 -51.20 31.98
C ASN A 214 7.14 -49.86 31.60
N LEU A 215 7.32 -48.80 32.40
CA LEU A 215 6.88 -47.45 32.08
C LEU A 215 7.64 -46.88 30.89
N ILE A 216 8.95 -47.12 30.77
CA ILE A 216 9.69 -46.78 29.53
C ILE A 216 9.10 -47.55 28.33
N THR A 217 8.58 -48.76 28.54
CA THR A 217 7.90 -49.56 27.51
C THR A 217 6.55 -49.02 27.11
N GLN A 218 5.75 -48.62 28.09
CA GLN A 218 4.50 -47.90 27.86
C GLN A 218 4.75 -46.54 27.20
N PHE A 219 5.80 -45.84 27.62
CA PHE A 219 6.17 -44.54 27.08
C PHE A 219 6.67 -44.66 25.64
N GLU A 220 7.49 -45.67 25.34
CA GLU A 220 7.87 -46.00 23.97
C GLU A 220 6.64 -46.41 23.14
N THR A 221 5.72 -47.24 23.65
CA THR A 221 4.48 -47.58 22.92
C THR A 221 3.54 -46.39 22.71
N ASN A 222 3.60 -45.38 23.59
CA ASN A 222 2.80 -44.17 23.48
C ASN A 222 3.45 -43.08 22.62
N CYS A 223 4.79 -42.97 22.61
CA CYS A 223 5.54 -41.97 21.84
C CYS A 223 5.94 -42.47 20.44
N TYR A 224 6.19 -43.77 20.30
CA TYR A 224 6.38 -44.48 19.05
C TYR A 224 5.51 -45.74 19.07
N PRO A 225 4.19 -45.62 18.83
CA PRO A 225 3.37 -46.78 18.52
C PRO A 225 4.01 -47.56 17.37
N GLN A 226 4.69 -48.65 17.73
CA GLN A 226 5.23 -49.64 16.81
C GLN A 226 4.09 -50.10 15.90
N ASP A 227 4.21 -49.81 14.61
CA ASP A 227 3.66 -50.57 13.48
C ASP A 227 2.33 -51.30 13.71
N ALA A 228 1.39 -50.65 14.37
CA ALA A 228 -0.02 -51.01 14.28
C ALA A 228 -0.53 -50.15 13.14
N SER A 229 -0.75 -50.76 11.98
CA SER A 229 -1.43 -50.16 10.84
C SER A 229 -2.55 -49.24 11.33
N TYR A 230 -2.36 -47.92 11.23
CA TYR A 230 -3.35 -46.90 11.59
C TYR A 230 -4.64 -46.99 10.74
N ILE A 231 -4.69 -47.97 9.86
CA ILE A 231 -5.81 -48.34 9.02
C ILE A 231 -6.38 -49.64 9.60
N ALA A 232 -7.48 -49.56 10.33
CA ALA A 232 -8.28 -50.75 10.64
C ALA A 232 -9.01 -51.17 9.36
N VAL A 233 -8.28 -51.83 8.46
CA VAL A 233 -8.84 -52.41 7.23
C VAL A 233 -9.53 -53.72 7.61
N LYS A 234 -10.86 -53.72 7.64
CA LYS A 234 -11.65 -54.93 7.83
C LYS A 234 -11.97 -55.53 6.46
N GLN A 235 -11.70 -56.81 6.26
CA GLN A 235 -12.18 -57.49 5.05
C GLN A 235 -13.66 -57.86 5.26
N ALA A 236 -14.53 -57.48 4.32
CA ALA A 236 -15.94 -57.86 4.38
C ALA A 236 -16.08 -59.37 4.24
N THR A 237 -16.97 -59.96 5.03
CA THR A 237 -17.26 -61.40 4.95
C THR A 237 -18.11 -61.68 3.71
N PRO A 238 -17.79 -62.71 2.90
CA PRO A 238 -18.60 -63.01 1.72
C PRO A 238 -20.00 -63.47 2.15
N VAL A 239 -21.02 -63.00 1.43
CA VAL A 239 -22.41 -63.39 1.69
C VAL A 239 -22.61 -64.89 1.47
N VAL A 240 -23.18 -65.58 2.46
CA VAL A 240 -23.66 -66.96 2.34
C VAL A 240 -25.17 -66.95 2.11
N LEU A 241 -25.60 -67.27 0.88
CA LEU A 241 -27.01 -67.18 0.45
C LEU A 241 -27.99 -68.01 1.32
N SER A 242 -27.53 -69.06 1.98
CA SER A 242 -28.34 -69.89 2.88
C SER A 242 -28.69 -69.25 4.22
N GLU A 243 -28.06 -68.12 4.59
CA GLU A 243 -28.33 -67.38 5.83
C GLU A 243 -29.36 -66.25 5.64
N ILE A 244 -29.67 -65.89 4.38
CA ILE A 244 -30.58 -64.77 4.04
C ILE A 244 -32.01 -65.29 3.71
N THR A 245 -32.20 -66.61 3.71
CA THR A 245 -33.48 -67.25 3.35
C THR A 245 -34.62 -67.07 4.36
N ASP A 246 -34.37 -66.46 5.52
CA ASP A 246 -35.44 -66.05 6.43
C ASP A 246 -35.88 -64.61 6.10
N THR A 247 -37.10 -64.52 5.56
CA THR A 247 -37.82 -63.32 5.11
C THR A 247 -37.55 -62.06 5.93
N LYS A 248 -36.57 -61.25 5.50
CA LYS A 248 -36.52 -59.83 5.85
C LYS A 248 -37.26 -59.07 4.76
N ASP A 249 -38.43 -58.53 5.10
CA ASP A 249 -39.19 -57.64 4.22
C ASP A 249 -38.38 -56.38 3.83
N GLU A 250 -37.36 -56.03 4.61
CA GLU A 250 -36.48 -54.87 4.40
C GLU A 250 -35.00 -55.26 4.42
N ILE A 251 -34.26 -54.79 3.42
CA ILE A 251 -32.82 -55.04 3.24
C ILE A 251 -32.10 -53.69 3.24
N VAL A 252 -31.00 -53.62 4.00
CA VAL A 252 -30.07 -52.48 3.97
C VAL A 252 -28.80 -52.91 3.23
N PHE A 253 -28.39 -52.11 2.25
CA PHE A 253 -27.27 -52.46 1.37
C PHE A 253 -26.49 -51.22 0.93
N ILE A 254 -25.20 -51.37 0.65
CA ILE A 254 -24.44 -50.34 -0.09
C ILE A 254 -24.70 -50.56 -1.56
N GLY A 255 -25.10 -49.50 -2.25
CA GLY A 255 -25.40 -49.57 -3.67
C GLY A 255 -24.91 -48.36 -4.44
N LYS A 256 -24.55 -48.60 -5.71
CA LYS A 256 -24.14 -47.58 -6.66
C LYS A 256 -25.27 -47.28 -7.63
N VAL A 257 -25.57 -46.00 -7.81
CA VAL A 257 -26.61 -45.55 -8.76
C VAL A 257 -26.14 -45.82 -10.20
N SER A 258 -26.77 -46.77 -10.89
CA SER A 258 -26.38 -47.21 -12.23
C SER A 258 -26.98 -46.34 -13.34
N ALA A 259 -28.26 -46.00 -13.20
CA ALA A 259 -29.00 -45.20 -14.18
C ALA A 259 -30.02 -44.27 -13.51
N LEU A 260 -30.17 -43.08 -14.11
CA LEU A 260 -31.18 -42.08 -13.76
C LEU A 260 -32.04 -41.82 -15.00
N LEU A 261 -33.35 -42.07 -14.89
CA LEU A 261 -34.30 -41.85 -15.99
C LEU A 261 -34.89 -40.44 -15.91
N SER A 262 -35.23 -39.87 -17.07
CA SER A 262 -35.93 -38.58 -17.19
C SER A 262 -37.32 -38.57 -16.55
N SER A 263 -37.90 -39.74 -16.25
CA SER A 263 -39.15 -39.92 -15.52
C SER A 263 -39.02 -39.75 -13.99
N GLY A 264 -37.81 -39.48 -13.49
CA GLY A 264 -37.53 -39.36 -12.05
C GLY A 264 -37.31 -40.70 -11.32
N ALA A 265 -37.27 -41.82 -12.05
CA ALA A 265 -36.90 -43.13 -11.50
C ALA A 265 -35.39 -43.36 -11.62
N PHE A 266 -34.78 -44.03 -10.63
CA PHE A 266 -33.37 -44.38 -10.62
C PHE A 266 -33.15 -45.83 -10.22
N PHE A 267 -32.08 -46.42 -10.73
CA PHE A 267 -31.68 -47.80 -10.46
C PHE A 267 -30.39 -47.81 -9.65
N VAL A 268 -30.33 -48.70 -8.65
CA VAL A 268 -29.17 -48.87 -7.78
C VAL A 268 -28.71 -50.32 -7.83
N THR A 269 -27.46 -50.52 -8.24
CA THR A 269 -26.80 -51.82 -8.20
C THR A 269 -26.25 -52.06 -6.79
N PRO A 270 -26.65 -53.11 -6.07
CA PRO A 270 -26.16 -53.47 -4.75
C PRO A 270 -24.76 -54.07 -4.85
N ILE A 271 -23.86 -53.60 -3.97
CA ILE A 271 -22.43 -53.95 -3.92
C ILE A 271 -22.11 -54.73 -2.65
N SER A 272 -22.79 -54.42 -1.53
CA SER A 272 -22.64 -55.15 -0.26
C SER A 272 -23.93 -55.08 0.56
N LEU A 273 -24.12 -56.02 1.47
CA LEU A 273 -25.23 -56.02 2.42
C LEU A 273 -24.75 -55.51 3.78
N LEU A 274 -25.58 -54.74 4.48
CA LEU A 274 -25.32 -54.29 5.84
C LEU A 274 -26.22 -55.06 6.81
N ASN A 275 -25.63 -55.99 7.57
CA ASN A 275 -26.34 -56.79 8.57
C ASN A 275 -25.77 -56.49 9.96
N ASN A 276 -26.60 -55.98 10.87
CA ASN A 276 -26.23 -55.67 12.27
C ASN A 276 -24.96 -54.79 12.41
N GLY A 277 -24.72 -53.88 11.46
CA GLY A 277 -23.55 -53.00 11.45
C GLY A 277 -22.30 -53.58 10.76
N ASP A 278 -22.32 -54.86 10.35
CA ASP A 278 -21.24 -55.48 9.60
C ASP A 278 -21.55 -55.54 8.10
N LEU A 279 -20.53 -55.20 7.29
CA LEU A 279 -20.61 -55.27 5.83
C LEU A 279 -20.26 -56.66 5.33
N GLN A 280 -21.16 -57.21 4.50
CA GLN A 280 -20.98 -58.47 3.81
C GLN A 280 -20.81 -58.25 2.31
N ASP A 281 -19.75 -58.81 1.73
CA ASP A 281 -19.38 -58.65 0.33
C ASP A 281 -20.33 -59.44 -0.58
N LEU A 282 -20.91 -58.75 -1.57
CA LEU A 282 -21.93 -59.29 -2.46
C LEU A 282 -21.42 -59.33 -3.90
N SER A 283 -21.15 -60.53 -4.42
CA SER A 283 -20.76 -60.69 -5.83
C SER A 283 -21.92 -60.39 -6.79
N GLY A 284 -21.62 -59.98 -8.03
CA GLY A 284 -22.65 -59.69 -9.04
C GLY A 284 -23.55 -60.88 -9.39
N GLY A 285 -23.07 -62.11 -9.19
CA GLY A 285 -23.88 -63.33 -9.32
C GLY A 285 -24.90 -63.47 -8.17
N GLN A 286 -24.48 -63.21 -6.93
CA GLN A 286 -25.34 -63.25 -5.74
C GLN A 286 -26.35 -62.09 -5.72
N ALA A 287 -25.94 -60.91 -6.20
CA ALA A 287 -26.83 -59.76 -6.35
C ALA A 287 -28.02 -60.06 -7.26
N LYS A 288 -27.82 -60.81 -8.36
CA LYS A 288 -28.91 -61.24 -9.26
C LYS A 288 -29.83 -62.29 -8.65
N VAL A 289 -29.35 -63.06 -7.67
CA VAL A 289 -30.14 -64.05 -6.92
C VAL A 289 -31.00 -63.35 -5.87
N LEU A 290 -30.46 -62.34 -5.18
CA LEU A 290 -31.15 -61.59 -4.12
C LEU A 290 -32.06 -60.48 -4.66
N PHE A 291 -31.67 -59.84 -5.76
CA PHE A 291 -32.43 -58.79 -6.45
C PHE A 291 -32.81 -59.31 -7.85
N PRO A 292 -34.04 -59.81 -8.06
CA PRO A 292 -34.39 -60.52 -9.28
C PRO A 292 -34.36 -59.64 -10.55
N HIS A 293 -34.17 -60.30 -11.69
CA HIS A 293 -34.02 -59.77 -13.06
C HIS A 293 -32.64 -59.18 -13.41
N ASN A 294 -32.35 -57.95 -13.01
CA ASN A 294 -31.10 -57.27 -13.39
C ASN A 294 -30.08 -57.18 -12.24
N GLY A 295 -30.45 -57.62 -11.03
CA GLY A 295 -29.61 -57.43 -9.84
C GLY A 295 -29.64 -55.99 -9.33
N GLU A 296 -30.75 -55.26 -9.48
CA GLU A 296 -30.85 -53.83 -9.12
C GLU A 296 -32.12 -53.54 -8.30
N ALA A 297 -32.06 -52.49 -7.46
CA ALA A 297 -33.20 -51.93 -6.74
C ALA A 297 -33.67 -50.62 -7.40
N VAL A 298 -34.97 -50.33 -7.33
CA VAL A 298 -35.57 -49.15 -7.98
C VAL A 298 -35.99 -48.11 -6.95
N GLY A 299 -35.63 -46.85 -7.18
CA GLY A 299 -36.08 -45.70 -6.40
C GLY A 299 -36.77 -44.64 -7.25
N PHE A 300 -37.59 -43.80 -6.63
CA PHE A 300 -38.28 -42.68 -7.27
C PHE A 300 -37.93 -41.37 -6.56
N LEU A 301 -37.35 -40.42 -7.29
CA LEU A 301 -36.89 -39.12 -6.77
C LEU A 301 -37.95 -38.37 -5.96
N ASN A 302 -39.23 -38.49 -6.31
CA ASN A 302 -40.35 -37.86 -5.60
C ASN A 302 -40.47 -38.29 -4.11
N SER A 303 -39.81 -39.38 -3.73
CA SER A 303 -39.84 -39.96 -2.38
C SER A 303 -38.67 -39.49 -1.51
N PHE A 304 -37.70 -38.74 -2.07
CA PHE A 304 -36.47 -38.34 -1.40
C PHE A 304 -36.28 -36.81 -1.46
N SER A 305 -35.81 -36.22 -0.36
CA SER A 305 -35.48 -34.78 -0.29
C SER A 305 -34.13 -34.41 -0.91
N LYS A 306 -33.29 -35.42 -1.22
CA LYS A 306 -31.92 -35.24 -1.71
C LYS A 306 -31.82 -35.51 -3.22
N HIS A 307 -31.09 -34.67 -3.94
CA HIS A 307 -30.74 -34.92 -5.34
C HIS A 307 -29.74 -36.08 -5.44
N VAL A 308 -30.12 -37.13 -6.17
CA VAL A 308 -29.31 -38.34 -6.41
C VAL A 308 -28.55 -38.17 -7.73
N THR A 309 -27.23 -38.39 -7.72
CA THR A 309 -26.40 -38.34 -8.94
C THR A 309 -26.06 -39.72 -9.46
N ARG A 310 -25.87 -39.84 -10.78
CA ARG A 310 -25.44 -41.09 -11.40
C ARG A 310 -24.02 -41.43 -10.92
N GLY A 311 -23.82 -42.64 -10.43
CA GLY A 311 -22.54 -43.10 -9.89
C GLY A 311 -22.43 -42.99 -8.37
N GLU A 312 -23.31 -42.25 -7.68
CA GLU A 312 -23.28 -42.08 -6.22
C GLU A 312 -23.34 -43.42 -5.49
N MET A 313 -22.46 -43.58 -4.49
CA MET A 313 -22.47 -44.73 -3.58
C MET A 313 -23.03 -44.30 -2.22
N ALA A 314 -24.03 -45.03 -1.76
CA ALA A 314 -24.70 -44.75 -0.50
C ALA A 314 -25.25 -46.03 0.11
N ILE A 315 -25.61 -45.94 1.39
CA ILE A 315 -26.35 -46.97 2.12
C ILE A 315 -27.84 -46.73 1.87
N TRP A 316 -28.47 -47.70 1.23
CA TRP A 316 -29.87 -47.69 0.85
C TRP A 316 -30.64 -48.72 1.65
N LYS A 317 -31.91 -48.39 1.94
CA LYS A 317 -32.88 -49.33 2.47
C LYS A 317 -33.91 -49.64 1.40
N ALA A 318 -34.13 -50.91 1.09
CA ALA A 318 -35.17 -51.33 0.16
C ALA A 318 -36.13 -52.33 0.82
N ARG A 319 -37.40 -52.20 0.47
CA ARG A 319 -38.47 -53.11 0.90
C ARG A 319 -38.91 -53.99 -0.27
N TYR A 320 -39.15 -55.26 0.02
CA TYR A 320 -39.77 -56.17 -0.93
C TYR A 320 -41.23 -55.76 -1.18
N GLN A 321 -41.60 -55.51 -2.43
CA GLN A 321 -42.97 -55.27 -2.84
C GLN A 321 -43.38 -56.30 -3.89
N PRO A 322 -44.30 -57.23 -3.57
CA PRO A 322 -44.81 -58.18 -4.54
C PRO A 322 -45.60 -57.44 -5.63
N SER A 323 -45.20 -57.60 -6.88
CA SER A 323 -45.79 -56.96 -8.06
C SER A 323 -45.78 -57.92 -9.24
N ASP A 324 -46.77 -57.82 -10.13
CA ASP A 324 -46.82 -58.56 -11.40
C ASP A 324 -45.74 -58.12 -12.41
N LYS A 325 -45.00 -57.04 -12.12
CA LYS A 325 -43.90 -56.52 -12.94
C LYS A 325 -42.53 -56.75 -12.29
N SER A 326 -41.50 -56.79 -13.12
CA SER A 326 -40.13 -57.27 -12.87
C SER A 326 -39.24 -56.47 -11.88
N ALA A 327 -39.81 -55.69 -10.96
CA ALA A 327 -39.05 -54.98 -9.92
C ALA A 327 -39.64 -55.31 -8.55
N GLN A 328 -38.95 -56.15 -7.80
CA GLN A 328 -39.44 -56.69 -6.53
C GLN A 328 -38.93 -55.92 -5.30
N TYR A 329 -37.89 -55.08 -5.43
CA TYR A 329 -37.35 -54.27 -4.32
C TYR A 329 -37.39 -52.78 -4.66
N ILE A 330 -38.12 -52.02 -3.83
CA ILE A 330 -38.23 -50.57 -3.95
C ILE A 330 -37.47 -49.90 -2.81
N ILE A 331 -36.62 -48.93 -3.15
CA ILE A 331 -35.86 -48.13 -2.18
C ILE A 331 -36.84 -47.27 -1.39
N THR A 332 -36.83 -47.42 -0.07
CA THR A 332 -37.67 -46.65 0.86
C THR A 332 -36.91 -45.46 1.44
N ASP A 333 -35.65 -45.66 1.81
CA ASP A 333 -34.86 -44.65 2.53
C ASP A 333 -33.41 -44.58 2.05
N TYR A 334 -32.86 -43.36 2.14
CA TYR A 334 -31.43 -43.07 2.05
C TYR A 334 -30.89 -42.93 3.48
N LEU A 335 -29.91 -43.75 3.88
CA LEU A 335 -29.37 -43.73 5.25
C LEU A 335 -28.13 -42.84 5.35
N SER A 336 -27.06 -43.17 4.64
CA SER A 336 -25.79 -42.42 4.71
C SER A 336 -25.00 -42.54 3.41
N ARG A 337 -24.04 -41.62 3.22
CA ARG A 337 -23.13 -41.63 2.07
C ARG A 337 -21.99 -42.60 2.31
N VAL A 338 -21.50 -43.25 1.25
CA VAL A 338 -20.32 -44.12 1.30
C VAL A 338 -19.25 -43.54 0.39
N TYR A 339 -18.03 -43.41 0.91
CA TYR A 339 -16.90 -42.87 0.17
C TYR A 339 -15.97 -43.99 -0.30
N PRO A 340 -15.64 -44.07 -1.59
CA PRO A 340 -14.53 -44.91 -2.04
C PRO A 340 -13.20 -44.32 -1.55
N VAL A 341 -12.23 -45.20 -1.31
CA VAL A 341 -10.86 -44.82 -0.95
C VAL A 341 -9.95 -44.99 -2.17
N VAL A 342 -9.14 -43.97 -2.44
CA VAL A 342 -8.10 -43.98 -3.48
C VAL A 342 -6.75 -43.75 -2.83
N GLU A 343 -5.80 -44.64 -3.09
CA GLU A 343 -4.44 -44.55 -2.53
C GLU A 343 -3.58 -43.57 -3.35
N SER A 344 -2.89 -42.69 -2.63
CA SER A 344 -1.86 -41.78 -3.12
C SER A 344 -0.48 -42.33 -2.74
N PRO A 345 0.51 -42.28 -3.64
CA PRO A 345 1.84 -42.83 -3.39
C PRO A 345 2.71 -41.94 -2.48
N HIS A 346 2.25 -40.73 -2.14
CA HIS A 346 3.05 -39.75 -1.40
C HIS A 346 2.66 -39.70 0.10
N PRO A 347 3.62 -39.49 1.01
CA PRO A 347 3.37 -39.33 2.45
C PRO A 347 2.84 -37.94 2.81
N SER A 348 2.24 -37.76 3.99
CA SER A 348 1.75 -36.45 4.45
C SER A 348 2.85 -35.40 4.62
N SER A 349 4.12 -35.82 4.73
CA SER A 349 5.28 -34.93 4.78
C SER A 349 5.54 -34.16 3.48
N GLU A 350 4.97 -34.60 2.35
CA GLU A 350 5.20 -34.02 1.02
C GLU A 350 3.91 -33.43 0.41
N PRO A 351 3.38 -32.32 0.96
CA PRO A 351 2.10 -31.74 0.52
C PRO A 351 2.09 -31.28 -0.94
N ASP A 352 3.23 -30.84 -1.48
CA ASP A 352 3.32 -30.40 -2.88
C ASP A 352 3.23 -31.57 -3.86
N ALA A 353 3.87 -32.70 -3.53
CA ALA A 353 3.79 -33.92 -4.32
C ALA A 353 2.38 -34.52 -4.28
N VAL A 354 1.73 -34.48 -3.10
CA VAL A 354 0.32 -34.86 -2.94
C VAL A 354 -0.58 -33.98 -3.81
N ARG A 355 -0.42 -32.65 -3.77
CA ARG A 355 -1.19 -31.71 -4.61
C ARG A 355 -0.96 -31.97 -6.10
N ASP A 356 0.29 -32.10 -6.53
CA ASP A 356 0.62 -32.33 -7.93
C ASP A 356 0.04 -33.66 -8.42
N TRP A 357 0.10 -34.71 -7.60
CA TRP A 357 -0.53 -35.99 -7.92
C TRP A 357 -2.05 -35.88 -8.03
N LEU A 358 -2.71 -35.16 -7.11
CA LEU A 358 -4.16 -34.90 -7.16
C LEU A 358 -4.57 -34.11 -8.41
N LEU A 359 -3.74 -33.18 -8.87
CA LEU A 359 -4.01 -32.34 -10.05
C LEU A 359 -3.68 -33.03 -11.38
N THR A 360 -2.64 -33.86 -11.43
CA THR A 360 -2.10 -34.40 -12.69
C THR A 360 -2.47 -35.86 -12.93
N CYS A 361 -2.45 -36.68 -11.88
CA CYS A 361 -2.55 -38.14 -11.98
C CYS A 361 -3.96 -38.67 -11.70
N TYR A 362 -4.71 -38.05 -10.79
CA TYR A 362 -6.07 -38.47 -10.48
C TYR A 362 -7.08 -38.05 -11.57
N GLN A 363 -7.95 -38.99 -11.96
CA GLN A 363 -9.07 -38.73 -12.87
C GLN A 363 -10.39 -39.09 -12.17
N PRO A 364 -11.33 -38.14 -12.02
CA PRO A 364 -12.58 -38.40 -11.32
C PRO A 364 -13.44 -39.40 -12.10
N GLN A 365 -13.93 -40.43 -11.42
CA GLN A 365 -14.84 -41.41 -11.99
C GLN A 365 -16.27 -41.12 -11.51
N ASN A 366 -17.18 -40.78 -12.44
CA ASN A 366 -18.63 -40.66 -12.22
C ASN A 366 -19.09 -39.68 -11.11
N ASP A 367 -18.44 -38.52 -10.97
CA ASP A 367 -18.84 -37.43 -10.07
C ASP A 367 -19.08 -37.83 -8.59
N THR A 368 -18.43 -38.90 -8.12
CA THR A 368 -18.51 -39.30 -6.71
C THR A 368 -17.38 -38.68 -5.88
N PRO A 369 -17.68 -38.12 -4.69
CA PRO A 369 -16.65 -37.69 -3.76
C PRO A 369 -15.86 -38.90 -3.24
N VAL A 370 -14.55 -38.74 -3.10
CA VAL A 370 -13.58 -39.81 -2.78
C VAL A 370 -12.73 -39.38 -1.59
N ILE A 371 -12.27 -40.35 -0.79
CA ILE A 371 -11.26 -40.14 0.25
C ILE A 371 -9.90 -40.55 -0.31
N PHE A 372 -8.92 -39.65 -0.22
CA PHE A 372 -7.56 -39.92 -0.68
C PHE A 372 -6.71 -40.40 0.50
N GLN A 373 -6.15 -41.59 0.41
CA GLN A 373 -5.30 -42.15 1.45
C GLN A 373 -3.83 -41.99 1.08
N LEU A 374 -3.06 -41.31 1.92
CA LEU A 374 -1.62 -41.13 1.77
C LEU A 374 -0.84 -42.39 2.18
N SER A 375 0.43 -42.47 1.77
CA SER A 375 1.27 -43.65 2.01
C SER A 375 1.59 -43.89 3.50
N ASP A 376 1.47 -42.86 4.33
CA ASP A 376 1.64 -42.90 5.78
C ASP A 376 0.33 -43.16 6.54
N GLY A 377 -0.77 -43.38 5.81
CA GLY A 377 -2.07 -43.74 6.37
C GLY A 377 -3.01 -42.56 6.63
N LEU A 378 -2.58 -41.31 6.42
CA LEU A 378 -3.45 -40.14 6.54
C LEU A 378 -4.51 -40.14 5.45
N SER A 379 -5.78 -40.01 5.84
CA SER A 379 -6.90 -39.92 4.90
C SER A 379 -7.34 -38.46 4.70
N LEU A 380 -7.41 -38.00 3.47
CA LEU A 380 -7.77 -36.64 3.07
C LEU A 380 -9.13 -36.59 2.37
N ARG A 381 -9.90 -35.54 2.64
CA ARG A 381 -11.17 -35.25 1.97
C ARG A 381 -11.23 -33.80 1.52
N LEU A 382 -11.78 -33.60 0.33
CA LEU A 382 -12.08 -32.27 -0.22
C LEU A 382 -13.33 -31.69 0.47
N PRO A 383 -13.23 -30.49 1.09
CA PRO A 383 -14.38 -29.80 1.64
C PRO A 383 -15.51 -29.62 0.62
N GLY A 384 -16.75 -29.85 1.04
CA GLY A 384 -17.94 -29.70 0.19
C GLY A 384 -18.27 -30.89 -0.73
N ASP A 385 -17.64 -32.05 -0.53
CA ASP A 385 -17.87 -33.28 -1.31
C ASP A 385 -17.66 -33.08 -2.82
N LEU A 386 -16.62 -32.31 -3.17
CA LEU A 386 -16.23 -32.11 -4.55
C LEU A 386 -15.61 -33.41 -5.12
N PRO A 387 -16.09 -33.90 -6.28
CA PRO A 387 -15.58 -35.14 -6.87
C PRO A 387 -14.28 -34.94 -7.66
N ASP A 388 -14.03 -33.70 -8.14
CA ASP A 388 -12.89 -33.35 -8.98
C ASP A 388 -11.93 -32.40 -8.22
N PRO A 389 -10.71 -32.85 -7.88
CA PRO A 389 -9.71 -32.01 -7.23
C PRO A 389 -9.33 -30.78 -8.07
N LYS A 390 -9.44 -30.82 -9.39
CA LYS A 390 -9.09 -29.69 -10.27
C LYS A 390 -10.01 -28.48 -10.11
N LYS A 391 -11.21 -28.68 -9.57
CA LYS A 391 -12.18 -27.62 -9.30
C LYS A 391 -12.06 -27.08 -7.87
N TYR A 392 -11.20 -27.68 -7.05
CA TYR A 392 -10.99 -27.27 -5.67
C TYR A 392 -9.90 -26.20 -5.59
N ASP A 393 -10.15 -25.20 -4.75
CA ASP A 393 -9.18 -24.16 -4.43
C ASP A 393 -8.26 -24.66 -3.29
N PHE A 394 -7.08 -25.14 -3.66
CA PHE A 394 -6.08 -25.66 -2.71
C PHE A 394 -5.48 -24.60 -1.79
N ASP A 395 -5.80 -23.32 -2.00
CA ASP A 395 -5.51 -22.28 -1.02
C ASP A 395 -6.27 -22.55 0.31
N ARG A 396 -7.35 -23.34 0.28
CA ARG A 396 -8.06 -23.77 1.49
C ARG A 396 -7.58 -25.16 1.95
N PRO A 397 -7.36 -25.35 3.26
CA PRO A 397 -6.86 -26.63 3.76
C PRO A 397 -7.89 -27.75 3.60
N LEU A 398 -7.39 -28.96 3.39
CA LEU A 398 -8.16 -30.20 3.27
C LEU A 398 -8.54 -30.73 4.66
N GLU A 399 -9.62 -31.50 4.72
CA GLU A 399 -9.99 -32.22 5.95
C GLU A 399 -9.15 -33.50 6.04
N SER A 400 -8.49 -33.73 7.19
CA SER A 400 -7.63 -34.90 7.38
C SER A 400 -8.06 -35.75 8.58
N TYR A 401 -7.86 -37.07 8.43
CA TYR A 401 -8.30 -38.08 9.39
C TYR A 401 -7.22 -39.16 9.56
N TRP A 402 -6.74 -39.37 10.79
CA TRP A 402 -5.74 -40.39 11.12
C TRP A 402 -6.32 -41.78 11.43
N GLN A 403 -7.63 -41.88 11.71
CA GLN A 403 -8.27 -43.12 12.18
C GLN A 403 -9.58 -43.42 11.44
N VAL A 404 -9.49 -43.73 10.15
CA VAL A 404 -10.66 -44.06 9.34
C VAL A 404 -10.81 -45.58 9.21
N HIS A 405 -11.96 -46.11 9.65
CA HIS A 405 -12.30 -47.52 9.44
C HIS A 405 -12.62 -47.77 7.98
N GLN A 406 -11.83 -48.64 7.34
CA GLN A 406 -11.98 -48.99 5.93
C GLN A 406 -12.46 -50.43 5.81
N THR A 407 -13.39 -50.68 4.91
CA THR A 407 -13.81 -52.05 4.57
C THR A 407 -13.44 -52.39 3.15
N VAL A 408 -12.76 -53.52 2.96
CA VAL A 408 -12.42 -54.07 1.63
C VAL A 408 -13.55 -54.97 1.15
N LEU A 409 -14.13 -54.61 0.00
CA LEU A 409 -15.11 -55.41 -0.73
C LEU A 409 -14.37 -56.20 -1.83
N GLY A 410 -14.01 -57.45 -1.52
CA GLY A 410 -13.11 -58.26 -2.35
C GLY A 410 -13.66 -58.56 -3.74
N SER A 411 -14.98 -58.76 -3.87
CA SER A 411 -15.65 -59.10 -5.13
C SER A 411 -15.64 -57.96 -6.15
N HIS A 412 -15.46 -56.72 -5.69
CA HIS A 412 -15.45 -55.52 -6.53
C HIS A 412 -14.10 -54.77 -6.48
N ALA A 413 -13.10 -55.32 -5.79
CA ALA A 413 -11.78 -54.72 -5.58
C ALA A 413 -11.84 -53.26 -5.10
N LEU A 414 -12.79 -52.94 -4.21
CA LEU A 414 -13.09 -51.57 -3.80
C LEU A 414 -12.99 -51.42 -2.28
N ARG A 415 -12.37 -50.33 -1.83
CA ARG A 415 -12.31 -49.95 -0.41
C ARG A 415 -13.31 -48.85 -0.12
N VAL A 416 -14.14 -49.05 0.90
CA VAL A 416 -15.19 -48.11 1.29
C VAL A 416 -15.02 -47.61 2.72
N VAL A 417 -15.46 -46.38 2.94
CA VAL A 417 -15.64 -45.75 4.25
C VAL A 417 -17.12 -45.40 4.40
N THR A 418 -17.75 -45.93 5.43
CA THR A 418 -19.18 -45.73 5.74
C THR A 418 -19.42 -44.65 6.78
N GLU A 419 -18.45 -44.44 7.68
CA GLU A 419 -18.53 -43.47 8.77
C GLU A 419 -17.22 -42.68 8.86
N LEU A 420 -17.33 -41.35 8.91
CA LEU A 420 -16.19 -40.45 9.03
C LEU A 420 -16.02 -40.03 10.50
N PRO A 421 -14.82 -40.14 11.09
CA PRO A 421 -14.54 -39.64 12.43
C PRO A 421 -14.52 -38.11 12.49
N LEU A 422 -14.40 -37.53 13.70
CA LEU A 422 -14.18 -36.10 13.86
C LEU A 422 -12.89 -35.68 13.13
N VAL A 423 -12.92 -34.54 12.43
CA VAL A 423 -11.76 -34.00 11.71
C VAL A 423 -10.60 -33.87 12.68
N SER A 424 -9.48 -34.54 12.38
CA SER A 424 -8.31 -34.56 13.25
C SER A 424 -7.58 -33.23 13.16
N GLU A 425 -7.18 -32.85 11.94
CA GLU A 425 -6.46 -31.61 11.65
C GLU A 425 -6.81 -31.09 10.25
N LYS A 426 -6.49 -29.81 10.00
CA LYS A 426 -6.60 -29.18 8.69
C LYS A 426 -5.28 -29.37 7.93
N TYR A 427 -5.28 -30.12 6.84
CA TYR A 427 -4.08 -30.39 6.05
C TYR A 427 -3.92 -29.33 4.96
N ASP A 428 -2.93 -28.45 5.11
CA ASP A 428 -2.69 -27.37 4.14
C ASP A 428 -1.87 -27.86 2.94
N CYS A 429 -2.46 -27.76 1.75
CA CYS A 429 -1.84 -28.09 0.48
C CYS A 429 -1.62 -26.86 -0.41
N ALA A 430 -1.71 -25.64 0.12
CA ALA A 430 -1.58 -24.44 -0.71
C ALA A 430 -0.19 -24.36 -1.33
N GLU A 431 -0.10 -23.75 -2.52
CA GLU A 431 1.18 -23.55 -3.20
C GLU A 431 2.09 -22.64 -2.35
N ALA A 432 3.41 -22.89 -2.38
CA ALA A 432 4.38 -22.06 -1.68
C ALA A 432 4.25 -20.56 -2.04
N SER A 433 3.91 -20.25 -3.29
CA SER A 433 3.69 -18.87 -3.76
C SER A 433 2.48 -18.20 -3.09
N THR A 434 1.41 -18.94 -2.80
CA THR A 434 0.25 -18.45 -2.04
C THR A 434 0.66 -18.10 -0.62
N TRP A 435 1.47 -18.93 0.02
CA TRP A 435 1.98 -18.66 1.36
C TRP A 435 2.90 -17.45 1.40
N ILE A 436 3.80 -17.31 0.42
CA ILE A 436 4.63 -16.11 0.26
C ILE A 436 3.75 -14.87 0.07
N LYS A 437 2.71 -14.93 -0.77
CA LYS A 437 1.76 -13.81 -0.94
C LYS A 437 0.96 -13.50 0.32
N ARG A 438 0.55 -14.51 1.10
CA ARG A 438 -0.15 -14.30 2.39
C ARG A 438 0.75 -13.66 3.42
N LEU A 439 2.01 -14.08 3.47
CA LEU A 439 3.04 -13.46 4.31
C LEU A 439 3.25 -12.01 3.88
N LEU A 440 3.48 -11.76 2.58
CA LEU A 440 3.65 -10.43 1.99
C LEU A 440 2.46 -9.51 2.34
N LYS A 441 1.22 -9.98 2.13
CA LYS A 441 -0.01 -9.23 2.45
C LYS A 441 -0.19 -8.92 3.93
N ARG A 442 0.30 -9.76 4.84
CA ARG A 442 0.28 -9.47 6.29
C ARG A 442 1.42 -8.50 6.66
N THR A 443 2.56 -8.60 6.00
CA THR A 443 3.70 -7.68 6.16
C THR A 443 3.53 -6.35 5.45
N ASP A 444 2.50 -6.13 4.63
CA ASP A 444 2.14 -4.79 4.12
C ASP A 444 1.77 -3.81 5.25
N SER A 445 1.60 -4.31 6.48
CA SER A 445 1.56 -3.52 7.72
C SER A 445 2.92 -2.96 8.16
N ALA A 446 4.03 -3.40 7.55
CA ALA A 446 5.41 -3.10 7.91
C ALA A 446 6.19 -2.56 6.70
N LYS A 447 6.44 -1.24 6.71
CA LYS A 447 6.90 -0.37 5.61
C LYS A 447 8.27 -0.64 4.96
N HIS A 448 8.90 -1.81 5.12
CA HIS A 448 10.26 -2.04 4.57
C HIS A 448 10.45 -3.50 4.13
N PHE A 449 10.07 -3.82 2.90
CA PHE A 449 10.39 -5.12 2.30
C PHE A 449 11.72 -5.04 1.51
N PRO A 450 12.80 -5.75 1.89
CA PRO A 450 14.05 -5.70 1.16
C PRO A 450 14.14 -6.74 0.04
N GLU A 451 14.97 -6.47 -0.98
CA GLU A 451 15.39 -7.46 -1.98
C GLU A 451 16.10 -8.63 -1.30
N PHE A 452 15.54 -9.84 -1.40
CA PHE A 452 15.99 -11.01 -0.64
C PHE A 452 17.48 -11.33 -0.80
N ASN A 453 18.27 -11.00 0.23
CA ASN A 453 19.59 -11.59 0.48
C ASN A 453 19.46 -12.79 1.45
N LYS A 454 20.40 -13.75 1.40
CA LYS A 454 20.47 -14.94 2.26
C LYS A 454 20.39 -14.60 3.76
N ALA A 455 20.95 -13.46 4.17
CA ALA A 455 20.85 -12.96 5.55
C ALA A 455 19.45 -12.44 5.93
N GLN A 456 18.67 -11.97 4.96
CA GLN A 456 17.30 -11.47 5.17
C GLN A 456 16.28 -12.62 5.14
N LEU A 457 16.55 -13.69 4.39
CA LEU A 457 15.81 -14.95 4.51
C LEU A 457 15.90 -15.51 5.94
N GLN A 458 17.11 -15.50 6.53
CA GLN A 458 17.29 -15.93 7.93
C GLN A 458 16.54 -15.04 8.94
N ASN A 459 16.47 -13.72 8.70
CA ASN A 459 15.68 -12.82 9.54
C ASN A 459 14.17 -13.03 9.39
N LEU A 460 13.71 -13.38 8.18
CA LEU A 460 12.30 -13.71 7.92
C LEU A 460 11.92 -15.04 8.58
N THR A 461 12.81 -16.03 8.59
CA THR A 461 12.65 -17.28 9.35
C THR A 461 12.54 -17.02 10.86
N HIS A 462 13.38 -16.15 11.41
CA HIS A 462 13.33 -15.78 12.84
C HIS A 462 12.04 -15.04 13.20
N PHE A 463 11.62 -14.08 12.37
CA PHE A 463 10.40 -13.30 12.60
C PHE A 463 9.14 -14.18 12.56
N ILE A 464 9.08 -15.18 11.67
CA ILE A 464 7.92 -16.06 11.57
C ILE A 464 7.84 -17.03 12.76
N ALA A 465 8.98 -17.56 13.22
CA ALA A 465 9.04 -18.43 14.40
C ALA A 465 8.56 -17.72 15.68
N GLU A 466 8.69 -16.40 15.75
CA GLU A 466 8.33 -15.56 16.91
C GLU A 466 6.84 -15.20 16.96
N TYR A 467 6.13 -15.24 15.83
CA TYR A 467 4.75 -14.73 15.74
C TYR A 467 3.67 -15.76 15.34
N GLU A 468 4.00 -16.94 14.81
CA GLU A 468 2.99 -17.98 14.48
C GLU A 468 3.47 -19.43 14.72
N SER A 469 3.11 -20.00 15.88
CA SER A 469 3.40 -21.41 16.24
C SER A 469 2.53 -22.44 15.50
N ASP A 470 1.34 -22.07 15.05
CA ASP A 470 0.33 -23.05 14.60
C ASP A 470 0.54 -23.56 13.15
N ASN A 471 1.39 -22.89 12.34
CA ASN A 471 1.59 -23.18 10.91
C ASN A 471 3.07 -23.36 10.51
N GLU A 472 3.95 -23.62 11.47
CA GLU A 472 5.41 -23.67 11.32
C GLU A 472 5.88 -24.52 10.11
N LYS A 473 5.26 -25.70 9.90
CA LYS A 473 5.61 -26.61 8.81
C LYS A 473 5.35 -26.02 7.42
N SER A 474 4.22 -25.32 7.24
CA SER A 474 3.85 -24.67 5.98
C SER A 474 4.79 -23.50 5.66
N TYR A 475 5.34 -22.85 6.69
CA TYR A 475 6.27 -21.74 6.55
C TYR A 475 7.70 -22.16 6.26
N LEU A 476 8.21 -23.19 6.94
CA LEU A 476 9.53 -23.76 6.63
C LEU A 476 9.61 -24.20 5.16
N ARG A 477 8.50 -24.74 4.63
CA ARG A 477 8.36 -25.07 3.20
C ARG A 477 8.48 -23.84 2.29
N ALA A 478 7.79 -22.75 2.60
CA ALA A 478 7.86 -21.51 1.82
C ALA A 478 9.27 -20.89 1.82
N VAL A 479 9.97 -20.95 2.96
CA VAL A 479 11.36 -20.49 3.09
C VAL A 479 12.31 -21.36 2.26
N SER A 480 12.19 -22.68 2.32
CA SER A 480 13.02 -23.59 1.52
C SER A 480 12.89 -23.34 0.01
N HIS A 481 11.67 -23.06 -0.47
CA HIS A 481 11.45 -22.66 -1.85
C HIS A 481 12.13 -21.33 -2.22
N LEU A 482 12.09 -20.34 -1.32
CA LEU A 482 12.78 -19.06 -1.54
C LEU A 482 14.31 -19.23 -1.58
N GLU A 483 14.87 -20.12 -0.76
CA GLU A 483 16.31 -20.44 -0.80
C GLU A 483 16.69 -21.09 -2.13
N GLN A 484 15.90 -22.04 -2.64
CA GLN A 484 16.11 -22.65 -3.96
C GLN A 484 16.07 -21.61 -5.09
N ILE A 485 15.17 -20.63 -5.01
CA ILE A 485 15.09 -19.53 -5.99
C ILE A 485 16.32 -18.61 -5.89
N ALA A 486 16.79 -18.32 -4.68
CA ALA A 486 18.00 -17.52 -4.48
C ALA A 486 19.24 -18.23 -5.04
N ASP A 487 19.35 -19.54 -4.82
CA ASP A 487 20.46 -20.36 -5.30
C ASP A 487 20.42 -20.57 -6.83
N THR A 488 19.24 -20.66 -7.45
CA THR A 488 19.13 -20.70 -8.92
C THR A 488 19.46 -19.35 -9.56
N ARG A 489 19.11 -18.23 -8.92
CA ARG A 489 19.47 -16.89 -9.40
C ARG A 489 20.97 -16.62 -9.30
N SER A 490 21.61 -17.05 -8.22
CA SER A 490 23.08 -16.94 -8.09
C SER A 490 23.79 -17.79 -9.15
N PHE A 491 23.33 -19.02 -9.36
CA PHE A 491 23.84 -19.90 -10.42
C PHE A 491 23.69 -19.28 -11.83
N LEU A 492 22.53 -18.69 -12.15
CA LEU A 492 22.30 -18.00 -13.43
C LEU A 492 23.21 -16.78 -13.60
N ASN A 493 23.41 -16.01 -12.53
CA ASN A 493 24.29 -14.85 -12.56
C ASN A 493 25.75 -15.26 -12.82
N ASP A 494 26.21 -16.34 -12.16
CA ASP A 494 27.54 -16.91 -12.35
C ASP A 494 27.72 -17.43 -13.78
N THR A 495 26.71 -18.09 -14.35
CA THR A 495 26.77 -18.55 -15.76
C THR A 495 26.77 -17.38 -16.74
N THR A 496 26.01 -16.31 -16.50
CA THR A 496 26.06 -15.10 -17.33
C THR A 496 27.41 -14.38 -17.24
N GLN A 497 28.04 -14.31 -16.07
CA GLN A 497 29.38 -13.74 -15.96
C GLN A 497 30.43 -14.58 -16.67
N GLN A 498 30.31 -15.92 -16.61
CA GLN A 498 31.17 -16.82 -17.37
C GLN A 498 30.99 -16.65 -18.90
N LEU A 499 29.76 -16.43 -19.37
CA LEU A 499 29.47 -16.15 -20.78
C LEU A 499 30.04 -14.79 -21.23
N LEU A 500 29.94 -13.75 -20.39
CA LEU A 500 30.50 -12.43 -20.68
C LEU A 500 32.03 -12.40 -20.63
N ALA A 501 32.65 -13.31 -19.88
CA ALA A 501 34.10 -13.47 -19.80
C ALA A 501 34.69 -14.30 -20.97
N LEU A 502 33.86 -14.81 -21.89
CA LEU A 502 34.36 -15.47 -23.08
C LEU A 502 35.05 -14.45 -23.99
N PRO A 503 36.30 -14.70 -24.44
CA PRO A 503 37.06 -13.73 -25.24
C PRO A 503 36.38 -13.34 -26.54
N GLU A 504 35.60 -14.25 -27.13
CA GLU A 504 34.85 -14.01 -28.36
C GLU A 504 33.69 -13.03 -28.14
N VAL A 505 32.97 -13.17 -27.02
CA VAL A 505 31.84 -12.31 -26.65
C VAL A 505 32.36 -10.93 -26.23
N GLU A 506 33.42 -10.88 -25.44
CA GLU A 506 34.06 -9.63 -25.05
C GLU A 506 34.63 -8.86 -26.26
N ALA A 507 35.26 -9.57 -27.21
CA ALA A 507 35.76 -8.96 -28.44
C ALA A 507 34.63 -8.42 -29.32
N GLN A 508 33.50 -9.12 -29.43
CA GLN A 508 32.34 -8.67 -30.21
C GLN A 508 31.67 -7.45 -29.56
N ILE A 509 31.49 -7.45 -28.23
CA ILE A 509 30.95 -6.31 -27.49
C ILE A 509 31.87 -5.09 -27.63
N ASN A 510 33.18 -5.27 -27.50
CA ASN A 510 34.14 -4.17 -27.67
C ASN A 510 34.19 -3.65 -29.10
N GLY A 511 34.02 -4.52 -30.11
CA GLY A 511 33.90 -4.14 -31.51
C GLY A 511 32.68 -3.26 -31.77
N GLU A 512 31.49 -3.68 -31.32
CA GLU A 512 30.26 -2.88 -31.45
C GLU A 512 30.35 -1.57 -30.67
N LYS A 513 30.95 -1.59 -29.47
CA LYS A 513 31.18 -0.38 -28.68
C LYS A 513 32.07 0.63 -29.39
N GLN A 514 33.13 0.17 -30.05
CA GLN A 514 34.01 1.05 -30.84
C GLN A 514 33.29 1.62 -32.07
N GLU A 515 32.44 0.84 -32.74
CA GLU A 515 31.67 1.32 -33.88
C GLU A 515 30.65 2.39 -33.45
N ILE A 516 29.96 2.17 -32.33
CA ILE A 516 29.03 3.15 -31.76
C ILE A 516 29.76 4.43 -31.37
N LEU A 517 30.92 4.34 -30.71
CA LEU A 517 31.72 5.51 -30.35
C LEU A 517 32.19 6.30 -31.59
N ALA A 518 32.64 5.61 -32.65
CA ALA A 518 33.03 6.26 -33.90
C ALA A 518 31.86 6.98 -34.59
N ARG A 519 30.65 6.41 -34.54
CA ARG A 519 29.43 7.08 -35.04
C ARG A 519 29.13 8.35 -34.24
N TYR A 520 29.18 8.29 -32.91
CA TYR A 520 28.97 9.48 -32.07
C TYR A 520 30.01 10.58 -32.30
N GLU A 521 31.28 10.23 -32.51
CA GLU A 521 32.32 11.21 -32.83
C GLU A 521 32.06 11.88 -34.20
N SER A 522 31.60 11.11 -35.18
CA SER A 522 31.24 11.65 -36.51
C SER A 522 30.05 12.60 -36.44
N GLU A 523 29.03 12.28 -35.64
CA GLU A 523 27.87 13.13 -35.40
C GLU A 523 28.25 14.40 -34.65
N GLN A 524 29.09 14.32 -33.61
CA GLN A 524 29.60 15.50 -32.91
C GLN A 524 30.36 16.43 -33.86
N ASN A 525 31.18 15.89 -34.77
CA ASN A 525 31.90 16.68 -35.74
C ASN A 525 30.96 17.34 -36.76
N HIS A 526 29.91 16.64 -37.20
CA HIS A 526 28.89 17.19 -38.08
C HIS A 526 28.09 18.33 -37.42
N ILE A 527 27.72 18.16 -36.14
CA ILE A 527 27.03 19.19 -35.35
C ILE A 527 27.93 20.41 -35.18
N LYS A 528 29.22 20.23 -34.84
CA LYS A 528 30.18 21.34 -34.73
C LYS A 528 30.31 22.12 -36.03
N GLN A 529 30.40 21.44 -37.18
CA GLN A 529 30.43 22.11 -38.49
C GLN A 529 29.14 22.89 -38.77
N SER A 530 27.98 22.31 -38.43
CA SER A 530 26.68 22.97 -38.59
C SER A 530 26.54 24.21 -37.71
N ILE A 531 27.02 24.14 -36.46
CA ILE A 531 27.08 25.30 -35.55
C ILE A 531 27.97 26.40 -36.13
N ALA A 532 29.12 26.06 -36.72
CA ALA A 532 30.00 27.04 -37.34
C ALA A 532 29.30 27.78 -38.48
N VAL A 533 28.63 27.05 -39.40
CA VAL A 533 27.87 27.64 -40.51
C VAL A 533 26.71 28.51 -40.01
N LEU A 534 26.00 28.06 -38.97
CA LEU A 534 24.90 28.84 -38.38
C LEU A 534 25.40 30.11 -37.68
N SER A 535 26.58 30.05 -37.03
CA SER A 535 27.18 31.22 -36.40
C SER A 535 27.60 32.28 -37.42
N GLU A 536 28.11 31.86 -38.57
CA GLU A 536 28.45 32.77 -39.67
C GLU A 536 27.20 33.40 -40.27
N LYS A 537 26.13 32.62 -40.50
CA LYS A 537 24.82 33.16 -40.94
C LYS A 537 24.23 34.14 -39.93
N LYS A 538 24.37 33.88 -38.62
CA LYS A 538 23.93 34.79 -37.57
C LYS A 538 24.64 36.14 -37.67
N ILE A 539 25.97 36.14 -37.85
CA ILE A 539 26.76 37.37 -38.02
C ILE A 539 26.32 38.14 -39.27
N GLN A 540 26.06 37.43 -40.39
CA GLN A 540 25.55 38.07 -41.61
C GLN A 540 24.18 38.75 -41.39
N LEU A 541 23.26 38.07 -40.71
CA LEU A 541 21.94 38.62 -40.38
C LEU A 541 22.02 39.81 -39.40
N GLU A 542 22.90 39.75 -38.40
CA GLU A 542 23.12 40.86 -37.47
C GLU A 542 23.65 42.11 -38.18
N ASN A 543 24.55 41.93 -39.15
CA ASN A 543 25.05 43.03 -39.98
C ASN A 543 23.95 43.63 -40.86
N GLU A 544 23.12 42.80 -41.49
CA GLU A 544 21.97 43.26 -42.30
C GLU A 544 20.95 44.03 -41.44
N ILE A 545 20.63 43.54 -40.23
CA ILE A 545 19.75 44.25 -39.28
C ILE A 545 20.35 45.60 -38.89
N ALA A 546 21.67 45.66 -38.64
CA ALA A 546 22.34 46.92 -38.31
C ALA A 546 22.25 47.94 -39.45
N ASP A 547 22.38 47.50 -40.69
CA ASP A 547 22.26 48.37 -41.86
C ASP A 547 20.82 48.83 -42.11
N GLN A 548 19.82 47.96 -41.91
CA GLN A 548 18.41 48.34 -41.96
C GLN A 548 18.05 49.36 -40.87
N ARG A 549 18.54 49.18 -39.64
CA ARG A 549 18.38 50.17 -38.56
C ARG A 549 19.00 51.52 -38.90
N LYS A 550 20.19 51.53 -39.52
CA LYS A 550 20.81 52.78 -40.00
C LYS A 550 19.99 53.46 -41.10
N LYS A 551 19.41 52.70 -42.03
CA LYS A 551 18.52 53.24 -43.08
C LYS A 551 17.26 53.85 -42.48
N LEU A 552 16.57 53.12 -41.59
CA LEU A 552 15.39 53.61 -40.87
C LEU A 552 15.69 54.88 -40.09
N LYS A 553 16.83 54.95 -39.38
CA LYS A 553 17.23 56.15 -38.64
C LYS A 553 17.43 57.37 -39.55
N LYS A 554 18.04 57.19 -40.73
CA LYS A 554 18.19 58.28 -41.71
C LYS A 554 16.85 58.74 -42.27
N GLU A 555 15.91 57.82 -42.45
CA GLU A 555 14.57 58.13 -42.95
C GLU A 555 13.73 58.86 -41.90
N THR A 556 13.77 58.44 -40.64
CA THR A 556 13.10 59.14 -39.54
C THR A 556 13.68 60.54 -39.32
N GLU A 557 15.01 60.72 -39.45
CA GLU A 557 15.64 62.05 -39.40
C GLU A 557 15.18 62.95 -40.56
N ARG A 558 14.94 62.40 -41.76
CA ARG A 558 14.39 63.16 -42.90
C ARG A 558 12.94 63.56 -42.65
N ILE A 559 12.11 62.63 -42.17
CA ILE A 559 10.70 62.88 -41.85
C ILE A 559 10.59 63.94 -40.74
N ASN A 560 11.39 63.82 -39.68
CA ASN A 560 11.40 64.80 -38.59
C ASN A 560 11.85 66.19 -39.04
N LYS A 561 12.82 66.28 -39.97
CA LYS A 561 13.20 67.58 -40.57
C LYS A 561 12.08 68.17 -41.41
N ALA A 562 11.36 67.35 -42.19
CA ALA A 562 10.22 67.79 -42.97
C ALA A 562 9.06 68.26 -42.09
N LEU A 563 8.76 67.54 -41.00
CA LEU A 563 7.74 67.93 -40.00
C LEU A 563 8.09 69.27 -39.35
N ARG A 564 9.34 69.48 -38.94
CA ARG A 564 9.78 70.78 -38.38
C ARG A 564 9.67 71.93 -39.39
N GLN A 565 9.89 71.66 -40.67
CA GLN A 565 9.69 72.67 -41.72
C GLN A 565 8.20 72.97 -41.89
N GLN A 566 7.34 71.94 -41.91
CA GLN A 566 5.90 72.12 -41.94
C GLN A 566 5.37 72.88 -40.72
N GLU A 567 5.82 72.57 -39.51
CA GLU A 567 5.46 73.29 -38.28
C GLU A 567 5.83 74.78 -38.37
N ASN A 568 7.05 75.10 -38.82
CA ASN A 568 7.47 76.49 -38.99
C ASN A 568 6.65 77.22 -40.06
N GLU A 569 6.28 76.55 -41.16
CA GLU A 569 5.39 77.12 -42.18
C GLU A 569 3.96 77.32 -41.66
N LEU A 570 3.47 76.40 -40.83
CA LEU A 570 2.16 76.44 -40.21
C LEU A 570 2.09 77.56 -39.18
N ASP A 571 3.14 77.74 -38.36
CA ASP A 571 3.28 78.87 -37.43
C ASP A 571 3.34 80.21 -38.15
N GLN A 572 4.05 80.29 -39.28
CA GLN A 572 4.06 81.51 -40.12
C GLN A 572 2.70 81.78 -40.74
N ARG A 573 1.98 80.74 -41.19
CA ARG A 573 0.60 80.89 -41.69
C ARG A 573 -0.34 81.30 -40.57
N ILE A 574 -0.26 80.69 -39.38
CA ILE A 574 -1.06 81.06 -38.21
C ILE A 574 -0.82 82.53 -37.85
N LYS A 575 0.44 82.97 -37.76
CA LYS A 575 0.78 84.39 -37.50
C LYS A 575 0.19 85.32 -38.57
N LYS A 576 0.35 84.99 -39.86
CA LYS A 576 -0.22 85.79 -40.96
C LYS A 576 -1.75 85.81 -40.94
N THR A 577 -2.40 84.68 -40.65
CA THR A 577 -3.86 84.61 -40.54
C THR A 577 -4.36 85.34 -39.30
N PHE A 578 -3.61 85.33 -38.20
CA PHE A 578 -3.93 86.07 -36.97
C PHE A 578 -3.77 87.58 -37.16
N GLU A 579 -2.70 88.02 -37.84
CA GLU A 579 -2.50 89.44 -38.19
C GLU A 579 -3.59 89.94 -39.15
N ALA A 580 -3.95 89.15 -40.16
CA ALA A 580 -5.05 89.46 -41.08
C ALA A 580 -6.41 89.48 -40.38
N ALA A 581 -6.67 88.52 -39.47
CA ALA A 581 -7.90 88.49 -38.66
C ALA A 581 -7.95 89.62 -37.62
N SER A 582 -6.81 90.06 -37.09
CA SER A 582 -6.70 91.19 -36.17
C SER A 582 -6.98 92.52 -36.89
N GLN A 583 -6.45 92.71 -38.10
CA GLN A 583 -6.77 93.87 -38.93
C GLN A 583 -8.23 93.87 -39.38
N ALA A 584 -8.75 92.74 -39.85
CA ALA A 584 -10.16 92.61 -40.21
C ALA A 584 -11.08 92.81 -39.01
N GLY A 585 -10.70 92.30 -37.82
CA GLY A 585 -11.41 92.47 -36.56
C GLY A 585 -11.40 93.91 -36.05
N MET A 586 -10.31 94.67 -36.25
CA MET A 586 -10.27 96.10 -35.97
C MET A 586 -11.16 96.90 -36.92
N GLU A 587 -11.21 96.55 -38.20
CA GLU A 587 -12.14 97.17 -39.16
C GLU A 587 -13.61 96.84 -38.86
N THR A 588 -13.91 95.59 -38.47
CA THR A 588 -15.26 95.22 -38.03
C THR A 588 -15.63 95.85 -36.69
N LEU A 589 -14.68 96.04 -35.76
CA LEU A 589 -14.90 96.74 -34.49
C LEU A 589 -15.08 98.26 -34.68
N ALA A 590 -14.41 98.88 -35.65
CA ALA A 590 -14.66 100.27 -36.03
C ALA A 590 -16.06 100.46 -36.66
N GLN A 591 -16.51 99.50 -37.49
CA GLN A 591 -17.84 99.51 -38.09
C GLN A 591 -18.95 99.12 -37.10
N THR A 592 -18.68 98.25 -36.13
CA THR A 592 -19.64 97.89 -35.07
C THR A 592 -19.67 98.89 -33.91
N ALA A 593 -18.62 99.70 -33.68
CA ALA A 593 -18.64 100.81 -32.71
C ALA A 593 -19.57 101.95 -33.14
N LEU A 594 -19.70 102.20 -34.45
CA LEU A 594 -20.69 103.14 -35.01
C LEU A 594 -22.13 102.61 -34.88
N LEU A 595 -22.34 101.30 -35.02
CA LEU A 595 -23.66 100.66 -34.88
C LEU A 595 -24.07 100.42 -33.41
N ARG A 596 -23.12 100.25 -32.49
CA ARG A 596 -23.35 100.04 -31.05
C ARG A 596 -23.60 101.34 -30.27
N ALA A 597 -23.44 102.52 -30.90
CA ALA A 597 -23.84 103.81 -30.33
C ALA A 597 -25.35 104.12 -30.47
N ILE A 598 -26.09 103.36 -31.28
CA ILE A 598 -27.53 103.58 -31.53
C ILE A 598 -28.42 102.60 -30.72
N ILE A 599 -27.89 101.46 -30.29
CA ILE A 599 -28.68 100.44 -29.58
C ILE A 599 -28.12 100.30 -28.16
N LYS A 600 -28.48 101.27 -27.31
CA LYS A 600 -28.36 101.16 -25.87
C LYS A 600 -29.70 100.63 -25.36
N ASN A 601 -29.73 99.40 -24.80
CA ASN A 601 -30.45 99.10 -23.57
C ASN A 601 -30.31 97.62 -23.15
N GLU A 602 -30.10 97.48 -21.85
CA GLU A 602 -30.51 96.36 -20.96
C GLU A 602 -29.65 95.08 -20.88
N THR A 603 -28.79 95.15 -19.85
CA THR A 603 -28.74 94.30 -18.64
C THR A 603 -28.10 92.92 -18.61
N ALA A 604 -27.44 92.73 -17.44
CA ALA A 604 -27.02 91.51 -16.75
C ALA A 604 -25.80 90.75 -17.31
N GLN A 605 -24.94 90.12 -16.51
CA GLN A 605 -24.42 90.30 -15.14
C GLN A 605 -23.37 89.17 -14.99
N GLU A 606 -22.31 89.43 -14.24
CA GLU A 606 -21.63 88.49 -13.34
C GLU A 606 -20.71 87.36 -13.87
N GLN A 607 -19.42 87.71 -13.92
CA GLN A 607 -18.39 87.38 -12.90
C GLN A 607 -17.77 85.95 -12.78
N PRO A 608 -16.51 85.90 -12.26
CA PRO A 608 -15.50 84.86 -12.49
C PRO A 608 -15.37 83.88 -11.31
N VAL A 609 -14.48 82.87 -11.30
CA VAL A 609 -13.09 82.92 -10.79
C VAL A 609 -12.48 81.50 -10.90
N GLN A 610 -11.23 81.42 -11.39
CA GLN A 610 -10.02 80.69 -10.92
C GLN A 610 -10.23 79.50 -9.94
N GLN A 611 -9.44 78.43 -9.83
CA GLN A 611 -8.11 77.95 -10.23
C GLN A 611 -7.98 76.56 -9.52
N ILE A 612 -7.07 75.68 -9.94
CA ILE A 612 -6.06 74.98 -9.08
C ILE A 612 -5.35 73.89 -9.89
N LEU A 613 -4.02 73.92 -9.82
CA LEU A 613 -3.05 72.98 -10.38
C LEU A 613 -3.19 71.55 -9.83
N LYS A 614 -2.79 70.55 -10.65
CA LYS A 614 -1.96 69.42 -10.19
C LYS A 614 -1.24 68.70 -11.35
N SER A 615 0.10 68.79 -11.28
CA SER A 615 1.18 67.87 -11.69
C SER A 615 0.91 66.70 -12.66
N GLU A 616 1.71 66.67 -13.74
CA GLU A 616 2.10 65.48 -14.51
C GLU A 616 2.85 64.43 -13.66
N PRO A 617 2.84 63.17 -14.10
CA PRO A 617 4.13 62.61 -14.54
C PRO A 617 4.05 61.90 -15.91
N VAL A 618 4.94 62.38 -16.79
CA VAL A 618 5.87 61.64 -17.64
C VAL A 618 5.54 60.17 -17.93
N ALA A 619 5.18 59.95 -19.19
CA ALA A 619 5.11 58.66 -19.85
C ALA A 619 6.52 58.03 -19.99
N GLU A 620 6.67 56.78 -19.55
CA GLU A 620 7.60 55.83 -20.14
C GLU A 620 6.81 54.65 -20.71
N SER A 621 6.41 54.83 -21.96
CA SER A 621 5.88 53.78 -22.83
C SER A 621 7.03 52.92 -23.34
N VAL A 622 7.15 51.69 -22.83
CA VAL A 622 7.84 50.60 -23.52
C VAL A 622 6.79 49.55 -23.87
N ASN A 623 6.53 49.46 -25.18
CA ASN A 623 5.61 48.58 -25.89
C ASN A 623 5.31 47.24 -25.20
N SER A 624 4.08 47.08 -24.68
CA SER A 624 3.50 45.79 -24.28
C SER A 624 3.09 45.01 -25.52
N GLY A 625 3.94 44.07 -25.95
CA GLY A 625 3.68 43.16 -27.08
C GLY A 625 2.84 41.94 -26.71
N LEU A 626 1.65 42.15 -26.12
CA LEU A 626 0.60 41.13 -26.10
C LEU A 626 -0.68 41.80 -26.59
N SER A 627 -1.04 41.55 -27.85
CA SER A 627 -2.34 41.91 -28.39
C SER A 627 -3.41 41.26 -27.53
N LEU A 628 -4.15 42.06 -26.76
CA LEU A 628 -5.33 41.64 -26.01
C LEU A 628 -6.32 41.01 -27.01
N ILE A 629 -6.43 39.68 -26.98
CA ILE A 629 -7.46 38.94 -27.70
C ILE A 629 -8.81 39.43 -27.17
N MET A 630 -9.77 39.72 -28.05
CA MET A 630 -11.12 40.09 -27.62
C MET A 630 -11.71 38.93 -26.83
N THR A 631 -11.88 39.10 -25.52
CA THR A 631 -12.47 38.09 -24.63
C THR A 631 -13.97 38.30 -24.52
N ASN A 632 -14.74 37.22 -24.57
CA ASN A 632 -16.16 37.24 -24.24
C ASN A 632 -16.35 37.21 -22.72
N ASP A 633 -17.00 38.24 -22.17
CA ASP A 633 -17.27 38.35 -20.75
C ASP A 633 -18.45 37.44 -20.33
N LEU A 634 -18.17 36.46 -19.47
CA LEU A 634 -19.13 35.52 -18.91
C LEU A 634 -19.72 36.12 -17.62
N THR A 635 -20.94 36.64 -17.73
CA THR A 635 -21.64 37.33 -16.64
C THR A 635 -22.56 36.41 -15.83
N ARG A 636 -23.06 35.33 -16.46
CA ARG A 636 -24.08 34.44 -15.90
C ARG A 636 -23.66 32.99 -15.93
N LYS A 637 -24.09 32.22 -14.93
CA LYS A 637 -23.86 30.77 -14.81
C LYS A 637 -24.21 29.96 -16.06
N HIS A 638 -25.35 30.26 -16.71
CA HIS A 638 -25.74 29.55 -17.93
C HIS A 638 -24.78 29.82 -19.10
N GLN A 639 -24.21 31.03 -19.20
CA GLN A 639 -23.19 31.35 -20.21
C GLN A 639 -21.89 30.58 -19.95
N LEU A 640 -21.53 30.38 -18.68
CA LEU A 640 -20.38 29.57 -18.29
C LEU A 640 -20.57 28.10 -18.70
N LEU A 641 -21.73 27.49 -18.40
CA LEU A 641 -22.01 26.10 -18.80
C LEU A 641 -21.95 25.92 -20.32
N LEU A 642 -22.55 26.83 -21.09
CA LEU A 642 -22.49 26.81 -22.56
C LEU A 642 -21.06 27.00 -23.09
N ALA A 643 -20.23 27.79 -22.41
CA ALA A 643 -18.83 27.98 -22.79
C ALA A 643 -18.01 26.70 -22.52
N ILE A 644 -18.26 26.03 -21.40
CA ILE A 644 -17.64 24.73 -21.05
C ILE A 644 -18.04 23.68 -22.09
N GLU A 645 -19.33 23.53 -22.38
CA GLU A 645 -19.84 22.58 -23.40
C GLU A 645 -19.20 22.83 -24.77
N LYS A 646 -19.13 24.08 -25.24
CA LYS A 646 -18.48 24.42 -26.51
C LYS A 646 -16.98 24.12 -26.51
N GLN A 647 -16.30 24.39 -25.41
CA GLN A 647 -14.86 24.12 -25.27
C GLN A 647 -14.59 22.60 -25.21
N ALA A 648 -15.42 21.85 -24.49
CA ALA A 648 -15.40 20.40 -24.41
C ALA A 648 -15.59 19.77 -25.79
N LEU A 649 -16.61 20.20 -26.55
CA LEU A 649 -16.87 19.78 -27.93
C LEU A 649 -15.71 20.07 -28.89
N ALA A 650 -15.10 21.25 -28.80
CA ALA A 650 -14.00 21.63 -29.69
C ALA A 650 -12.74 20.78 -29.42
N THR A 651 -12.47 20.50 -28.14
CA THR A 651 -11.23 19.84 -27.72
C THR A 651 -11.36 18.33 -27.54
N GLY A 652 -12.57 17.81 -27.44
CA GLY A 652 -12.84 16.42 -27.09
C GLY A 652 -12.51 16.08 -25.63
N LEU A 653 -12.51 17.09 -24.75
CA LEU A 653 -12.34 16.90 -23.31
C LEU A 653 -13.69 16.71 -22.62
N SER A 654 -13.68 16.10 -21.44
CA SER A 654 -14.84 15.97 -20.56
C SER A 654 -15.35 17.32 -20.03
N GLU A 655 -16.67 17.52 -20.06
CA GLU A 655 -17.34 18.67 -19.43
C GLU A 655 -17.19 18.63 -17.90
N SER A 656 -17.26 17.44 -17.32
CA SER A 656 -17.09 17.20 -15.89
C SER A 656 -15.68 17.57 -15.42
N LEU A 657 -14.64 17.26 -16.20
CA LEU A 657 -13.26 17.65 -15.91
C LEU A 657 -13.10 19.17 -15.90
N LEU A 658 -13.55 19.85 -16.95
CA LEU A 658 -13.43 21.31 -17.07
C LEU A 658 -14.23 22.03 -15.97
N SER A 659 -15.45 21.57 -15.70
CA SER A 659 -16.28 22.08 -14.61
C SER A 659 -15.60 21.90 -13.25
N SER A 660 -14.92 20.76 -13.05
CA SER A 660 -14.23 20.46 -11.80
C SER A 660 -13.03 21.33 -11.53
N LEU A 661 -12.24 21.60 -12.58
CA LEU A 661 -11.08 22.49 -12.48
C LEU A 661 -11.50 23.95 -12.22
N ILE A 662 -12.58 24.41 -12.85
CA ILE A 662 -13.14 25.76 -12.62
C ILE A 662 -13.69 25.88 -11.21
N ALA A 663 -14.39 24.87 -10.70
CA ALA A 663 -14.86 24.85 -9.30
C ALA A 663 -13.67 24.88 -8.32
N THR A 664 -12.63 24.09 -8.57
CA THR A 664 -11.43 24.02 -7.72
C THR A 664 -10.69 25.35 -7.66
N ALA A 665 -10.61 26.07 -8.79
CA ALA A 665 -9.97 27.39 -8.86
C ALA A 665 -10.59 28.44 -7.94
N ASN A 666 -11.83 28.22 -7.47
CA ASN A 666 -12.45 29.09 -6.47
C ASN A 666 -12.01 28.81 -5.03
N ILE A 667 -11.67 27.56 -4.73
CA ILE A 667 -11.46 27.10 -3.35
C ILE A 667 -9.98 27.14 -3.01
N THR A 668 -9.15 26.76 -3.98
CA THR A 668 -7.70 26.64 -3.81
C THR A 668 -6.98 27.17 -5.05
N PRO A 669 -5.88 27.93 -4.90
CA PRO A 669 -5.12 28.42 -6.05
C PRO A 669 -4.22 27.34 -6.66
N ILE A 670 -4.30 26.09 -6.18
CA ILE A 670 -3.40 24.99 -6.56
C ILE A 670 -4.22 23.76 -6.91
N VAL A 671 -3.89 23.13 -8.04
CA VAL A 671 -4.48 21.86 -8.47
C VAL A 671 -3.44 20.95 -9.07
N GLY A 672 -3.48 19.66 -8.76
CA GLY A 672 -2.67 18.64 -9.43
C GLY A 672 -3.37 18.13 -10.67
N LEU A 673 -2.65 18.04 -11.80
CA LEU A 673 -3.15 17.52 -13.05
C LEU A 673 -2.19 16.47 -13.63
N MET A 674 -2.73 15.32 -14.01
CA MET A 674 -2.00 14.17 -14.54
C MET A 674 -2.68 13.61 -15.79
N GLY A 675 -1.99 12.80 -16.59
CA GLY A 675 -2.56 12.16 -17.78
C GLY A 675 -2.17 12.79 -19.11
N ARG A 676 -2.51 12.10 -20.20
CA ARG A 676 -2.01 12.40 -21.56
C ARG A 676 -2.53 13.73 -22.13
N GLN A 677 -3.70 14.19 -21.71
CA GLN A 677 -4.33 15.41 -22.25
C GLN A 677 -4.04 16.68 -21.42
N THR A 678 -3.15 16.60 -20.42
CA THR A 678 -2.79 17.72 -19.53
C THR A 678 -2.57 19.06 -20.26
N LYS A 679 -1.79 19.07 -21.35
CA LYS A 679 -1.55 20.32 -22.13
C LYS A 679 -2.80 20.87 -22.79
N GLN A 680 -3.65 19.99 -23.31
CA GLN A 680 -4.90 20.36 -23.96
C GLN A 680 -5.92 20.89 -22.95
N THR A 681 -5.97 20.29 -21.76
CA THR A 681 -6.78 20.75 -20.63
C THR A 681 -6.34 22.13 -20.15
N ILE A 682 -5.03 22.37 -19.99
CA ILE A 682 -4.49 23.68 -19.60
C ILE A 682 -4.81 24.75 -20.65
N ALA A 683 -4.62 24.46 -21.94
CA ALA A 683 -4.95 25.39 -23.02
C ALA A 683 -6.46 25.71 -23.05
N SER A 684 -7.31 24.71 -22.82
CA SER A 684 -8.76 24.89 -22.76
C SER A 684 -9.20 25.71 -21.56
N LEU A 685 -8.61 25.46 -20.40
CA LEU A 685 -8.86 26.22 -19.18
C LEU A 685 -8.35 27.66 -19.31
N ALA A 686 -7.21 27.88 -19.95
CA ALA A 686 -6.74 29.23 -20.31
C ALA A 686 -7.69 29.92 -21.29
N GLY A 687 -8.26 29.19 -22.25
CA GLY A 687 -9.30 29.68 -23.16
C GLY A 687 -10.56 30.15 -22.45
N LEU A 688 -10.96 29.48 -21.38
CA LEU A 688 -12.14 29.81 -20.58
C LEU A 688 -11.90 30.92 -19.53
N LEU A 689 -10.69 30.98 -18.94
CA LEU A 689 -10.40 31.82 -17.76
C LEU A 689 -9.44 32.98 -18.03
N ALA A 690 -8.41 32.76 -18.87
CA ALA A 690 -7.22 33.60 -18.97
C ALA A 690 -7.00 34.19 -20.37
N GLY A 691 -8.07 34.32 -21.16
CA GLY A 691 -7.99 34.90 -22.51
C GLY A 691 -7.14 34.09 -23.48
N SER A 692 -7.09 32.76 -23.32
CA SER A 692 -6.23 31.82 -24.07
C SER A 692 -4.71 32.01 -23.88
N VAL A 693 -4.31 32.71 -22.82
CA VAL A 693 -2.90 32.90 -22.46
C VAL A 693 -2.59 32.15 -21.17
N TRP A 694 -1.51 31.36 -21.14
CA TRP A 694 -1.03 30.71 -19.92
C TRP A 694 0.49 30.75 -19.82
N GLY A 695 1.00 30.74 -18.59
CA GLY A 695 2.43 30.68 -18.31
C GLY A 695 2.88 29.24 -18.06
N GLU A 696 4.04 28.87 -18.59
CA GLU A 696 4.68 27.58 -18.33
C GLU A 696 6.02 27.82 -17.60
N VAL A 697 6.18 27.25 -16.41
CA VAL A 697 7.41 27.35 -15.61
C VAL A 697 7.91 25.95 -15.30
N SER A 698 9.16 25.67 -15.66
CA SER A 698 9.82 24.41 -15.28
C SER A 698 10.40 24.54 -13.88
N VAL A 699 10.01 23.63 -12.99
CA VAL A 699 10.54 23.56 -11.62
C VAL A 699 11.83 22.75 -11.63
N HIS A 700 12.88 23.35 -11.06
CA HIS A 700 14.22 22.79 -10.98
C HIS A 700 14.61 22.66 -9.50
N SER A 701 15.58 21.78 -9.21
CA SER A 701 16.00 21.47 -7.84
C SER A 701 16.57 22.65 -7.05
N ASP A 702 16.85 23.78 -7.70
CA ASP A 702 17.34 25.03 -7.12
C ASP A 702 16.22 26.01 -6.71
N HIS A 703 14.95 25.71 -7.00
CA HIS A 703 13.81 26.54 -6.61
C HIS A 703 13.35 26.18 -5.19
N PHE A 704 13.99 26.76 -4.17
CA PHE A 704 13.69 26.47 -2.76
C PHE A 704 12.69 27.44 -2.13
N SER A 705 12.37 28.57 -2.77
CA SER A 705 11.43 29.58 -2.26
C SER A 705 10.47 30.12 -3.34
N PHE A 706 9.33 30.69 -2.93
CA PHE A 706 8.43 31.42 -3.83
C PHE A 706 9.13 32.59 -4.53
N ASN A 707 10.13 33.20 -3.88
CA ASN A 707 10.95 34.24 -4.50
C ASN A 707 11.73 33.72 -5.73
N ASP A 708 12.30 32.51 -5.62
CA ASP A 708 13.02 31.88 -6.73
C ASP A 708 12.06 31.52 -7.87
N LEU A 709 10.87 31.03 -7.51
CA LEU A 709 9.81 30.71 -8.46
C LEU A 709 9.32 31.96 -9.20
N MET A 710 9.10 33.08 -8.51
CA MET A 710 8.65 34.34 -9.12
C MET A 710 9.69 34.93 -10.07
N ASN A 711 10.98 34.70 -9.82
CA ASN A 711 12.08 35.11 -10.69
C ASN A 711 12.41 34.09 -11.79
N SER A 712 11.75 32.94 -11.80
CA SER A 712 11.98 31.89 -12.78
C SER A 712 11.49 32.33 -14.17
N PRO A 713 12.18 31.90 -15.25
CA PRO A 713 11.72 32.16 -16.60
C PRO A 713 10.40 31.41 -16.85
N ALA A 714 9.35 32.16 -17.16
CA ALA A 714 8.05 31.67 -17.59
C ALA A 714 7.93 31.80 -19.11
N LEU A 715 7.56 30.71 -19.76
CA LEU A 715 7.23 30.69 -21.17
C LEU A 715 5.72 30.93 -21.31
N VAL A 716 5.37 32.12 -21.78
CA VAL A 716 3.99 32.56 -21.99
C VAL A 716 3.52 32.06 -23.35
N ARG A 717 2.53 31.18 -23.33
CA ARG A 717 1.88 30.64 -24.52
C ARG A 717 0.62 31.44 -24.81
N SER A 718 0.47 31.84 -26.06
CA SER A 718 -0.78 32.35 -26.63
C SER A 718 -1.10 31.58 -27.91
N PRO A 719 -2.31 31.68 -28.48
CA PRO A 719 -2.70 30.94 -29.69
C PRO A 719 -1.78 31.24 -30.89
N ASP A 720 -1.28 32.48 -30.97
CA ASP A 720 -0.56 33.00 -32.13
C ASP A 720 0.94 33.24 -31.88
N ASP A 721 1.37 33.33 -30.61
CA ASP A 721 2.75 33.68 -30.27
C ASP A 721 3.24 33.11 -28.93
N THR A 722 4.57 33.02 -28.79
CA THR A 722 5.23 32.54 -27.58
C THR A 722 6.29 33.52 -27.10
N HIS A 723 6.13 33.99 -25.88
CA HIS A 723 6.99 34.99 -25.27
C HIS A 723 7.64 34.45 -24.00
N THR A 724 8.78 35.02 -23.61
CA THR A 724 9.45 34.67 -22.34
C THR A 724 9.52 35.89 -21.44
N MET A 725 9.09 35.75 -20.19
CA MET A 725 9.23 36.77 -19.15
C MET A 725 9.42 36.08 -17.79
N THR A 726 9.59 36.82 -16.69
CA THR A 726 9.58 36.18 -15.36
C THR A 726 8.15 35.81 -14.96
N LEU A 727 7.98 34.81 -14.08
CA LEU A 727 6.66 34.47 -13.56
C LEU A 727 5.99 35.67 -12.88
N GLY A 728 6.74 36.44 -12.10
CA GLY A 728 6.24 37.64 -11.44
C GLY A 728 5.76 38.72 -12.42
N ASP A 729 6.48 38.94 -13.52
CA ASP A 729 6.05 39.88 -14.57
C ASP A 729 4.78 39.39 -15.27
N PHE A 730 4.70 38.10 -15.59
CA PHE A 730 3.51 37.49 -16.19
C PHE A 730 2.27 37.67 -15.32
N LEU A 731 2.37 37.33 -14.04
CA LEU A 731 1.26 37.49 -13.10
C LEU A 731 0.87 38.97 -12.94
N THR A 732 1.84 39.88 -12.88
CA THR A 732 1.58 41.33 -12.81
C THR A 732 0.82 41.81 -14.05
N GLN A 733 1.21 41.35 -15.24
CA GLN A 733 0.55 41.72 -16.49
C GLN A 733 -0.88 41.18 -16.59
N GLN A 734 -1.11 39.92 -16.20
CA GLN A 734 -2.45 39.32 -16.20
C GLN A 734 -3.40 40.02 -15.20
N GLN A 735 -2.91 40.30 -13.99
CA GLN A 735 -3.68 41.01 -12.97
C GLN A 735 -3.99 42.46 -13.40
N ALA A 736 -3.08 43.12 -14.11
CA ALA A 736 -3.30 44.45 -14.69
C ALA A 736 -4.30 44.43 -15.86
N ALA A 737 -4.28 43.37 -16.69
CA ALA A 737 -5.25 43.15 -17.77
C ALA A 737 -6.65 42.75 -17.26
N GLY A 738 -6.74 42.37 -15.99
CA GLY A 738 -7.98 41.97 -15.34
C GLY A 738 -8.38 40.52 -15.56
N LEU A 739 -7.46 39.68 -16.01
CA LEU A 739 -7.74 38.28 -16.33
C LEU A 739 -7.34 37.37 -15.15
N ALA A 740 -7.96 36.19 -15.07
CA ALA A 740 -7.46 35.14 -14.20
C ALA A 740 -6.13 34.61 -14.77
N SER A 741 -5.22 34.21 -13.89
CA SER A 741 -3.90 33.72 -14.30
C SER A 741 -3.86 32.20 -14.24
N VAL A 742 -3.46 31.54 -15.32
CA VAL A 742 -3.23 30.08 -15.37
C VAL A 742 -1.74 29.83 -15.56
N VAL A 743 -1.13 29.10 -14.63
CA VAL A 743 0.31 28.81 -14.63
C VAL A 743 0.55 27.32 -14.49
N GLU A 744 1.21 26.71 -15.47
CA GLU A 744 1.68 25.34 -15.41
C GLU A 744 3.05 25.29 -14.69
N LEU A 745 3.13 24.57 -13.58
CA LEU A 745 4.39 24.24 -12.90
C LEU A 745 4.81 22.82 -13.27
N ARG A 746 5.82 22.73 -14.15
CA ARG A 746 6.30 21.44 -14.69
C ARG A 746 7.29 20.75 -13.78
N GLY A 747 6.97 19.51 -13.42
CA GLY A 747 7.81 18.68 -12.56
C GLY A 747 7.89 19.23 -11.14
N PHE A 748 6.74 19.61 -10.58
CA PHE A 748 6.68 20.25 -9.26
C PHE A 748 7.31 19.41 -8.14
N ASN A 749 7.25 18.08 -8.26
CA ASN A 749 7.91 17.15 -7.33
C ASN A 749 9.43 16.99 -7.54
N ARG A 750 10.09 17.83 -8.34
CA ARG A 750 11.56 17.89 -8.45
C ARG A 750 12.21 18.71 -7.34
N THR A 751 11.41 19.52 -6.64
CA THR A 751 11.76 20.15 -5.38
C THR A 751 10.83 19.60 -4.29
N PRO A 752 11.24 19.67 -3.00
CA PRO A 752 10.37 19.30 -1.90
C PRO A 752 9.07 20.11 -1.95
N PRO A 753 7.90 19.48 -2.20
CA PRO A 753 6.63 20.19 -2.34
C PRO A 753 6.27 21.04 -1.12
N GLU A 754 6.76 20.66 0.06
CA GLU A 754 6.52 21.31 1.34
C GLU A 754 7.09 22.74 1.40
N THR A 755 8.08 23.09 0.58
CA THR A 755 8.65 24.45 0.58
C THR A 755 7.78 25.45 -0.16
N LEU A 756 7.15 25.04 -1.27
CA LEU A 756 6.41 25.94 -2.16
C LEU A 756 4.89 25.88 -1.94
N LEU A 757 4.32 24.73 -1.57
CA LEU A 757 2.87 24.57 -1.43
C LEU A 757 2.23 25.56 -0.44
N PRO A 758 2.79 25.81 0.76
CA PRO A 758 2.20 26.76 1.70
C PRO A 758 2.15 28.18 1.13
N GLU A 759 3.25 28.64 0.52
CA GLU A 759 3.38 29.99 -0.05
C GLU A 759 2.46 30.19 -1.27
N LEU A 760 2.32 29.16 -2.11
CA LEU A 760 1.36 29.19 -3.23
C LEU A 760 -0.10 29.27 -2.75
N ARG A 761 -0.43 28.72 -1.58
CA ARG A 761 -1.80 28.82 -1.03
C ARG A 761 -2.15 30.19 -0.51
N GLU A 762 -1.17 30.97 -0.10
CA GLU A 762 -1.37 32.38 0.28
C GLU A 762 -1.84 33.22 -0.92
N CYS A 763 -1.63 32.74 -2.15
CA CYS A 763 -2.14 33.36 -3.37
C CYS A 763 -3.66 33.17 -3.58
N LEU A 764 -4.39 32.61 -2.61
CA LEU A 764 -5.84 32.41 -2.73
C LEU A 764 -6.57 33.75 -2.82
N PHE A 765 -7.44 33.85 -3.81
CA PHE A 765 -8.35 34.98 -3.95
C PHE A 765 -9.45 34.92 -2.87
N ARG A 766 -9.26 35.64 -1.76
CA ARG A 766 -10.27 35.83 -0.69
C ARG A 766 -10.83 37.25 -0.72
N THR A 767 -12.11 37.40 -0.41
CA THR A 767 -12.72 38.71 -0.07
C THR A 767 -13.05 38.77 1.42
N PRO A 768 -12.91 39.94 2.11
CA PRO A 768 -12.66 41.29 1.58
C PRO A 768 -11.27 41.87 1.88
N SER A 769 -10.33 41.11 2.46
CA SER A 769 -8.94 41.55 2.61
C SER A 769 -8.16 41.20 1.35
N SER A 770 -7.71 42.21 0.61
CA SER A 770 -6.90 42.04 -0.61
C SER A 770 -5.63 41.25 -0.31
N ALA A 771 -5.63 39.96 -0.64
CA ALA A 771 -4.44 39.13 -0.61
C ALA A 771 -3.40 39.70 -1.56
N ALA A 772 -2.15 39.74 -1.11
CA ALA A 772 -1.05 40.22 -1.91
C ALA A 772 0.21 39.42 -1.61
N CYS A 773 0.98 39.18 -2.65
CA CYS A 773 2.26 38.49 -2.55
C CYS A 773 3.37 39.47 -2.90
N SER A 774 4.47 39.39 -2.15
CA SER A 774 5.66 40.19 -2.42
C SER A 774 6.85 39.30 -2.74
N TRP A 775 7.68 39.71 -3.67
CA TRP A 775 8.94 39.04 -3.99
C TRP A 775 10.01 40.07 -4.34
N THR A 776 11.26 39.70 -4.21
CA THR A 776 12.41 40.49 -4.64
C THR A 776 12.78 40.12 -6.07
N ASP A 777 12.71 41.09 -6.98
CA ASP A 777 13.12 40.91 -8.38
C ASP A 777 14.64 40.66 -8.46
N ARG A 778 15.15 40.18 -9.61
CA ARG A 778 16.59 39.99 -9.89
C ARG A 778 17.45 41.25 -9.70
N ARG A 779 16.80 42.43 -9.69
CA ARG A 779 17.42 43.73 -9.40
C ARG A 779 17.43 44.10 -7.91
N GLN A 780 17.08 43.16 -7.02
CA GLN A 780 16.91 43.34 -5.57
C GLN A 780 15.84 44.38 -5.17
N THR A 781 14.92 44.68 -6.08
CA THR A 781 13.78 45.55 -5.79
C THR A 781 12.60 44.72 -5.30
N LEU A 782 12.05 45.09 -4.15
CA LEU A 782 10.80 44.49 -3.65
C LEU A 782 9.65 44.85 -4.61
N ARG A 783 9.03 43.83 -5.20
CA ARG A 783 7.83 43.91 -6.03
C ARG A 783 6.65 43.41 -5.21
N HIS A 784 5.48 43.95 -5.50
CA HIS A 784 4.23 43.61 -4.82
C HIS A 784 3.14 43.33 -5.86
N LEU A 785 2.55 42.15 -5.78
CA LEU A 785 1.44 41.71 -6.62
C LEU A 785 0.14 41.74 -5.79
N PRO A 786 -0.74 42.73 -6.01
CA PRO A 786 -2.09 42.68 -5.48
C PRO A 786 -2.92 41.64 -6.25
N ILE A 787 -3.48 40.65 -5.56
CA ILE A 787 -4.31 39.61 -6.18
C ILE A 787 -5.74 40.14 -6.29
N ARG A 788 -6.11 40.55 -7.51
CA ARG A 788 -7.44 41.09 -7.85
C ARG A 788 -8.31 40.10 -8.60
N TYR A 789 -7.68 39.10 -9.21
CA TYR A 789 -8.32 38.04 -9.98
C TYR A 789 -7.70 36.68 -9.60
N PRO A 790 -8.44 35.57 -9.73
CA PRO A 790 -7.95 34.25 -9.35
C PRO A 790 -6.65 33.86 -10.06
N ILE A 791 -5.73 33.24 -9.32
CA ILE A 791 -4.50 32.65 -9.85
C ILE A 791 -4.59 31.14 -9.62
N LEU A 792 -4.48 30.37 -10.71
CA LEU A 792 -4.48 28.91 -10.68
C LEU A 792 -3.11 28.37 -11.08
N PHE A 793 -2.43 27.76 -10.13
CA PHE A 793 -1.21 26.97 -10.34
C PHE A 793 -1.59 25.51 -10.60
N VAL A 794 -1.37 25.07 -11.84
CA VAL A 794 -1.57 23.69 -12.28
C VAL A 794 -0.25 22.94 -12.12
N LEU A 795 -0.20 22.05 -11.14
CA LEU A 795 0.97 21.24 -10.81
C LEU A 795 0.97 19.98 -11.66
N THR A 796 2.07 19.74 -12.37
CA THR A 796 2.30 18.49 -13.10
C THR A 796 3.49 17.75 -12.49
N PHE A 797 3.35 16.44 -12.38
CA PHE A 797 4.30 15.58 -11.67
C PHE A 797 5.13 14.76 -12.65
N THR A 798 6.37 14.48 -12.27
CA THR A 798 7.28 13.61 -13.02
C THR A 798 7.57 12.34 -12.22
N ALA A 799 7.75 11.21 -12.89
CA ALA A 799 8.19 9.96 -12.25
C ALA A 799 9.70 9.74 -12.50
N GLY A 800 10.45 9.35 -11.48
CA GLY A 800 11.88 9.04 -11.60
C GLY A 800 12.64 9.02 -10.26
N LYS A 801 13.94 8.73 -10.29
CA LYS A 801 14.79 8.63 -9.07
C LYS A 801 15.10 9.97 -8.38
N SER A 802 14.80 11.09 -9.05
CA SER A 802 15.12 12.45 -8.59
C SER A 802 13.85 13.26 -8.35
N THR A 803 12.92 12.68 -7.58
CA THR A 803 11.65 13.32 -7.22
C THR A 803 11.37 13.14 -5.74
N PHE A 804 10.71 14.12 -5.13
CA PHE A 804 10.33 14.12 -3.72
C PHE A 804 8.86 13.71 -3.56
N PRO A 805 8.56 12.79 -2.62
CA PRO A 805 7.17 12.47 -2.26
C PRO A 805 6.53 13.62 -1.48
N LEU A 806 5.20 13.70 -1.52
CA LEU A 806 4.38 14.64 -0.76
C LEU A 806 4.08 14.05 0.62
N GLN A 807 4.54 14.70 1.70
CA GLN A 807 4.29 14.21 3.06
C GLN A 807 2.93 14.68 3.63
N ALA A 808 2.38 13.90 4.56
CA ALA A 808 1.21 14.31 5.35
C ALA A 808 1.60 15.41 6.35
N PRO A 809 0.77 16.45 6.60
CA PRO A 809 -0.64 16.57 6.24
C PRO A 809 -0.93 17.27 4.88
N LEU A 810 0.08 17.86 4.22
CA LEU A 810 -0.11 18.61 2.97
C LEU A 810 -0.63 17.73 1.83
N ALA A 811 -0.27 16.45 1.83
CA ALA A 811 -0.80 15.43 0.92
C ALA A 811 -2.34 15.42 0.86
N HIS A 812 -3.02 15.49 2.00
CA HIS A 812 -4.48 15.39 2.10
C HIS A 812 -5.23 16.65 1.67
N GLN A 813 -4.50 17.73 1.38
CA GLN A 813 -5.07 19.05 1.13
C GLN A 813 -4.89 19.48 -0.34
N LEU A 814 -4.26 18.66 -1.19
CA LEU A 814 -4.06 18.93 -2.62
C LEU A 814 -5.08 18.15 -3.46
N PRO A 815 -6.01 18.80 -4.18
CA PRO A 815 -6.88 18.11 -5.13
C PRO A 815 -6.10 17.68 -6.38
N ILE A 816 -6.28 16.43 -6.82
CA ILE A 816 -5.67 15.87 -8.04
C ILE A 816 -6.74 15.36 -9.01
N PHE A 817 -6.60 15.71 -10.29
CA PHE A 817 -7.48 15.25 -11.37
C PHE A 817 -6.68 14.55 -12.49
N LEU A 818 -7.31 13.57 -13.15
CA LEU A 818 -6.80 12.97 -14.38
C LEU A 818 -7.39 13.63 -15.63
N ALA A 819 -6.52 14.12 -16.51
CA ALA A 819 -6.81 14.59 -17.86
C ALA A 819 -6.63 13.45 -18.87
N GLU A 820 -7.59 12.51 -18.87
CA GLU A 820 -7.68 11.39 -19.79
C GLU A 820 -9.12 11.17 -20.25
N ASN A 821 -9.30 10.39 -21.31
CA ASN A 821 -10.61 10.01 -21.86
C ASN A 821 -11.25 8.85 -21.05
N ILE A 822 -11.60 9.10 -19.79
CA ILE A 822 -12.09 8.12 -18.82
C ILE A 822 -13.25 8.62 -17.95
N TRP A 823 -13.72 9.85 -18.17
CA TRP A 823 -14.82 10.52 -17.47
C TRP A 823 -16.21 10.18 -18.03
N SER A 824 -16.27 9.43 -19.14
CA SER A 824 -17.48 8.88 -19.80
C SER A 824 -18.40 9.89 -20.50
N ASP A 825 -18.19 11.19 -20.27
CA ASP A 825 -18.87 12.31 -20.91
C ASP A 825 -18.02 12.95 -22.03
N GLU A 826 -16.98 12.26 -22.52
CA GLU A 826 -16.17 12.75 -23.64
C GLU A 826 -16.90 12.68 -24.98
N LEU A 827 -16.82 13.79 -25.72
CA LEU A 827 -17.39 13.90 -27.07
C LEU A 827 -16.28 13.90 -28.13
N LEU A 828 -16.58 13.43 -29.35
CA LEU A 828 -15.63 13.45 -30.46
C LEU A 828 -15.30 14.90 -30.84
N SER A 829 -14.01 15.25 -30.84
CA SER A 829 -13.55 16.61 -31.18
C SER A 829 -14.00 17.02 -32.58
N GLU A 830 -14.82 18.08 -32.65
CA GLU A 830 -15.19 18.72 -33.91
C GLU A 830 -14.15 19.79 -34.28
N LYS A 831 -13.25 19.46 -35.20
CA LYS A 831 -12.15 20.35 -35.64
C LYS A 831 -12.57 21.69 -36.27
N ASN A 832 -13.88 21.96 -36.41
CA ASN A 832 -14.43 23.14 -37.09
C ASN A 832 -15.14 24.15 -36.17
N THR A 833 -15.21 23.91 -34.85
CA THR A 833 -15.79 24.88 -33.91
C THR A 833 -14.71 25.83 -33.42
N GLY A 834 -14.63 27.04 -34.00
CA GLY A 834 -13.74 28.09 -33.49
C GLY A 834 -14.19 28.52 -32.10
N VAL A 835 -13.36 28.27 -31.07
CA VAL A 835 -13.68 28.70 -29.71
C VAL A 835 -13.11 30.10 -29.45
N THR A 836 -13.99 31.02 -29.09
CA THR A 836 -13.61 32.38 -28.68
C THR A 836 -13.10 32.38 -27.24
N ALA A 837 -11.96 33.04 -27.01
CA ALA A 837 -11.44 33.27 -25.67
C ALA A 837 -12.50 33.92 -24.78
N SER A 838 -12.65 33.43 -23.56
CA SER A 838 -13.65 33.86 -22.61
C SER A 838 -13.00 34.35 -21.31
N ARG A 839 -13.73 35.17 -20.56
CA ARG A 839 -13.31 35.70 -19.25
C ARG A 839 -14.48 35.61 -18.27
N ILE A 840 -14.25 35.02 -17.11
CA ILE A 840 -15.22 35.05 -16.00
C ILE A 840 -15.05 36.36 -15.22
N ILE A 841 -16.13 37.13 -15.09
CA ILE A 841 -16.09 38.40 -14.36
C ILE A 841 -16.06 38.13 -12.84
N PRO A 842 -15.33 38.93 -12.03
CA PRO A 842 -15.26 38.77 -10.58
C PRO A 842 -16.60 38.59 -9.86
N GLU A 843 -17.70 39.24 -10.28
CA GLU A 843 -18.99 39.08 -9.61
C GLU A 843 -19.56 37.66 -9.78
N LEU A 844 -19.29 36.99 -10.91
CA LEU A 844 -19.72 35.61 -11.12
C LEU A 844 -18.89 34.64 -10.25
N TRP A 845 -17.58 34.88 -10.10
CA TRP A 845 -16.74 34.13 -9.16
C TRP A 845 -17.25 34.27 -7.72
N GLN A 846 -17.61 35.49 -7.30
CA GLN A 846 -18.18 35.74 -5.98
C GLN A 846 -19.54 35.07 -5.79
N ALA A 847 -20.41 35.10 -6.80
CA ALA A 847 -21.72 34.45 -6.75
C ALA A 847 -21.62 32.92 -6.63
N MET A 848 -20.60 32.30 -7.21
CA MET A 848 -20.33 30.86 -7.06
C MET A 848 -19.79 30.48 -5.68
N TYR A 849 -19.30 31.44 -4.89
CA TYR A 849 -18.64 31.22 -3.60
C TYR A 849 -19.46 31.69 -2.39
N ALA A 850 -20.52 32.48 -2.59
CA ALA A 850 -21.28 33.13 -1.51
C ALA A 850 -21.88 32.15 -0.47
N ASP A 851 -22.22 30.93 -0.87
CA ASP A 851 -22.80 29.91 0.03
C ASP A 851 -21.76 29.16 0.89
N SER A 852 -20.46 29.31 0.59
CA SER A 852 -19.36 28.56 1.25
C SER A 852 -18.92 29.16 2.59
N HIS A 853 -19.28 30.42 2.88
CA HIS A 853 -18.80 31.16 4.06
C HIS A 853 -19.39 30.69 5.40
N GLN A 854 -20.38 29.79 5.41
CA GLN A 854 -21.00 29.31 6.66
C GLN A 854 -20.23 28.17 7.36
N SER A 855 -19.22 27.56 6.72
CA SER A 855 -18.58 26.33 7.21
C SER A 855 -17.17 26.49 7.80
N GLU A 856 -16.65 27.71 7.97
CA GLU A 856 -15.29 27.93 8.53
C GLU A 856 -15.17 27.67 10.06
N LEU A 857 -16.26 27.27 10.74
CA LEU A 857 -16.29 27.07 12.20
C LEU A 857 -16.40 25.60 12.67
N GLN A 858 -16.42 24.61 11.77
CA GLN A 858 -16.38 23.19 12.15
C GLN A 858 -15.33 22.47 11.32
N ALA A 859 -14.73 21.42 11.90
CA ALA A 859 -13.72 20.57 11.26
C ALA A 859 -14.32 19.84 10.04
N CYS A 860 -14.49 20.54 8.93
CA CYS A 860 -14.92 20.01 7.66
C CYS A 860 -13.77 19.25 6.99
N GLU A 861 -14.08 18.08 6.46
CA GLU A 861 -13.16 17.35 5.60
C GLU A 861 -12.85 18.17 4.32
N PRO A 862 -11.62 18.13 3.78
CA PRO A 862 -11.17 19.01 2.70
C PRO A 862 -11.97 18.88 1.38
N TRP A 863 -12.75 17.80 1.20
CA TRP A 863 -13.59 17.60 0.02
C TRP A 863 -14.96 18.31 0.08
N GLU A 864 -15.43 18.73 1.27
CA GLU A 864 -16.76 19.35 1.42
C GLU A 864 -16.87 20.72 0.73
N PRO A 865 -15.88 21.64 0.84
CA PRO A 865 -15.90 22.89 0.08
C PRO A 865 -15.93 22.65 -1.43
N LEU A 866 -15.21 21.63 -1.91
CA LEU A 866 -15.21 21.24 -3.33
C LEU A 866 -16.55 20.69 -3.78
N LYS A 867 -17.21 19.86 -2.98
CA LYS A 867 -18.57 19.42 -3.26
C LYS A 867 -19.51 20.62 -3.42
N THR A 868 -19.46 21.58 -2.49
CA THR A 868 -20.31 22.78 -2.53
C THR A 868 -20.07 23.63 -3.78
N ALA A 869 -18.81 23.82 -4.21
CA ALA A 869 -18.51 24.55 -5.44
C ALA A 869 -18.88 23.78 -6.72
N LEU A 870 -18.99 22.45 -6.66
CA LEU A 870 -19.40 21.60 -7.78
C LEU A 870 -20.91 21.49 -7.93
N LEU A 871 -21.70 21.59 -6.85
CA LEU A 871 -23.18 21.52 -6.88
C LEU A 871 -23.84 22.46 -7.90
N PRO A 872 -23.32 23.68 -8.15
CA PRO A 872 -23.83 24.51 -9.22
C PRO A 872 -23.58 23.94 -10.62
N LEU A 873 -22.49 23.21 -10.84
CA LEU A 873 -22.03 22.79 -12.18
C LEU A 873 -22.39 21.33 -12.51
N LEU A 874 -22.52 20.47 -11.50
CA LEU A 874 -22.77 19.04 -11.64
C LEU A 874 -23.94 18.58 -10.75
N SER A 875 -24.51 17.41 -11.04
CA SER A 875 -25.47 16.75 -10.14
C SER A 875 -24.85 16.43 -8.77
N ASP A 876 -25.63 16.43 -7.70
CA ASP A 876 -25.15 16.18 -6.32
C ASP A 876 -24.33 14.89 -6.17
N GLU A 877 -24.81 13.79 -6.76
CA GLU A 877 -24.13 12.49 -6.76
C GLU A 877 -22.73 12.56 -7.42
N LYS A 878 -22.65 13.10 -8.64
CA LYS A 878 -21.37 13.34 -9.34
C LYS A 878 -20.47 14.32 -8.60
N ALA A 879 -21.02 15.43 -8.09
CA ALA A 879 -20.26 16.43 -7.35
C ALA A 879 -19.59 15.82 -6.10
N GLN A 880 -20.33 14.99 -5.36
CA GLN A 880 -19.81 14.28 -4.20
C GLN A 880 -18.76 13.23 -4.58
N ALA A 881 -19.00 12.44 -5.63
CA ALA A 881 -18.06 11.44 -6.11
C ALA A 881 -16.74 12.08 -6.56
N VAL A 882 -16.81 13.11 -7.41
CA VAL A 882 -15.64 13.82 -7.94
C VAL A 882 -14.86 14.53 -6.83
N ALA A 883 -15.52 15.21 -5.91
CA ALA A 883 -14.83 15.88 -4.80
C ALA A 883 -14.07 14.89 -3.92
N ARG A 884 -14.69 13.75 -3.58
CA ARG A 884 -14.06 12.71 -2.78
C ARG A 884 -12.93 12.01 -3.51
N LEU A 885 -13.06 11.78 -4.82
CA LEU A 885 -12.00 11.24 -5.65
C LEU A 885 -10.80 12.21 -5.70
N ALA A 886 -11.02 13.49 -5.99
CA ALA A 886 -9.94 14.48 -6.10
C ALA A 886 -9.03 14.56 -4.85
N TYR A 887 -9.60 14.36 -3.66
CA TYR A 887 -8.86 14.33 -2.39
C TYR A 887 -8.47 12.90 -1.93
N GLY A 888 -9.08 11.85 -2.47
CA GLY A 888 -8.83 10.46 -2.08
C GLY A 888 -7.84 9.68 -2.97
N VAL A 889 -7.64 10.12 -4.22
CA VAL A 889 -6.79 9.46 -5.23
C VAL A 889 -5.35 9.27 -4.71
N GLY A 890 -4.88 8.01 -4.70
CA GLY A 890 -3.54 7.64 -4.21
C GLY A 890 -3.36 7.69 -2.68
N ARG A 891 -4.43 7.97 -1.92
CA ARG A 891 -4.37 8.19 -0.46
C ARG A 891 -5.34 7.33 0.35
N ARG A 892 -6.24 6.63 -0.32
CA ARG A 892 -7.21 5.68 0.27
C ARG A 892 -7.03 4.31 -0.38
N THR A 893 -7.42 3.26 0.32
CA THR A 893 -7.31 1.90 -0.21
C THR A 893 -8.25 1.69 -1.40
N GLU A 894 -7.91 0.76 -2.30
CA GLU A 894 -8.76 0.43 -3.46
C GLU A 894 -10.17 0.03 -3.03
N GLN A 895 -10.30 -0.69 -1.90
CA GLN A 895 -11.59 -1.09 -1.35
C GLN A 895 -12.41 0.12 -0.89
N ASP A 896 -11.80 1.11 -0.25
CA ASP A 896 -12.49 2.34 0.14
C ASP A 896 -12.97 3.13 -1.07
N ILE A 897 -12.11 3.28 -2.10
CA ILE A 897 -12.42 4.03 -3.31
C ILE A 897 -13.51 3.33 -4.14
N ALA A 898 -13.44 2.01 -4.28
CA ALA A 898 -14.43 1.21 -5.00
C ALA A 898 -15.80 1.20 -4.31
N THR A 899 -15.83 1.07 -2.97
CA THR A 899 -17.08 1.07 -2.20
C THR A 899 -17.75 2.45 -2.21
N MET A 900 -16.95 3.52 -2.17
CA MET A 900 -17.45 4.90 -2.20
C MET A 900 -18.04 5.32 -3.54
N SER A 901 -17.58 4.76 -4.65
CA SER A 901 -17.91 5.22 -6.01
C SER A 901 -18.95 4.36 -6.71
N ALA A 902 -18.92 3.04 -6.51
CA ALA A 902 -19.91 2.10 -7.06
C ALA A 902 -21.34 2.40 -6.57
N SER A 903 -21.47 3.10 -5.44
CA SER A 903 -22.73 3.56 -4.87
C SER A 903 -23.16 4.96 -5.32
N LEU A 904 -22.25 5.82 -5.76
CA LEU A 904 -22.50 7.25 -6.01
C LEU A 904 -22.46 7.66 -7.49
N ALA A 905 -21.62 7.06 -8.33
CA ALA A 905 -21.52 7.44 -9.74
C ALA A 905 -20.90 6.29 -10.58
N PRO A 906 -21.70 5.39 -11.18
CA PRO A 906 -21.18 4.27 -11.97
C PRO A 906 -20.45 4.71 -13.24
N GLU A 907 -20.71 5.93 -13.72
CA GLU A 907 -20.06 6.55 -14.88
C GLU A 907 -18.55 6.81 -14.66
N LEU A 908 -18.10 6.92 -13.41
CA LEU A 908 -16.69 7.17 -13.07
C LEU A 908 -15.87 5.88 -12.84
N VAL A 909 -16.43 4.70 -13.12
CA VAL A 909 -15.71 3.42 -12.98
C VAL A 909 -14.41 3.36 -13.80
N PRO A 910 -14.35 3.83 -15.06
CA PRO A 910 -13.09 3.84 -15.82
C PRO A 910 -12.04 4.77 -15.19
N TYR A 911 -12.47 5.93 -14.68
CA TYR A 911 -11.61 6.85 -13.94
C TYR A 911 -10.94 6.15 -12.74
N ILE A 912 -11.68 5.29 -12.04
CA ILE A 912 -11.21 4.59 -10.86
C ILE A 912 -10.24 3.47 -11.20
N GLN A 913 -10.53 2.71 -12.26
CA GLN A 913 -9.62 1.67 -12.74
C GLN A 913 -8.25 2.25 -13.12
N GLU A 914 -8.22 3.44 -13.72
CA GLU A 914 -6.96 4.09 -14.11
C GLU A 914 -6.13 4.56 -12.90
N ILE A 915 -6.78 5.08 -11.84
CA ILE A 915 -6.06 5.52 -10.63
C ILE A 915 -5.65 4.37 -9.70
N THR A 916 -6.30 3.21 -9.77
CA THR A 916 -5.94 2.04 -8.94
C THR A 916 -4.98 1.09 -9.66
N THR A 917 -5.23 0.81 -10.94
CA THR A 917 -4.51 -0.23 -11.70
C THR A 917 -3.84 0.27 -12.98
N GLY A 918 -4.07 1.53 -13.38
CA GLY A 918 -3.57 2.10 -14.63
C GLY A 918 -2.14 2.66 -14.56
N GLU A 919 -1.73 3.35 -15.62
CA GLU A 919 -0.41 4.00 -15.71
C GLU A 919 -0.29 5.11 -14.65
N SER A 920 -1.39 5.81 -14.41
CA SER A 920 -1.47 6.91 -13.42
C SER A 920 -1.30 6.44 -11.97
N ALA A 921 -1.68 5.20 -11.66
CA ALA A 921 -1.57 4.62 -10.31
C ALA A 921 -0.12 4.60 -9.81
N SER A 922 0.82 4.21 -10.68
CA SER A 922 2.25 4.16 -10.35
C SER A 922 2.81 5.53 -9.97
N VAL A 923 2.42 6.59 -10.69
CA VAL A 923 2.88 7.95 -10.41
C VAL A 923 2.28 8.48 -9.10
N LEU A 924 1.02 8.14 -8.80
CA LEU A 924 0.36 8.49 -7.55
C LEU A 924 0.99 7.79 -6.34
N GLU A 925 1.33 6.51 -6.46
CA GLU A 925 2.02 5.75 -5.42
C GLU A 925 3.39 6.37 -5.10
N HIS A 926 4.16 6.73 -6.12
CA HIS A 926 5.45 7.42 -5.95
C HIS A 926 5.29 8.84 -5.37
N LEU A 927 4.20 9.53 -5.72
CA LEU A 927 3.94 10.89 -5.24
C LEU A 927 3.53 10.88 -3.77
N PHE A 928 2.76 9.90 -3.30
CA PHE A 928 2.22 9.91 -1.93
C PHE A 928 3.01 9.06 -0.93
N GLN A 929 3.68 7.97 -1.34
CA GLN A 929 4.44 7.07 -0.45
C GLN A 929 3.77 6.86 0.92
N LEU A 930 2.45 6.63 0.93
CA LEU A 930 1.64 6.62 2.16
C LEU A 930 1.78 5.33 2.96
#